data_AF-T2ILX9-F1
#
_entry.id   AF-T2ILX9-F1
#
_cell.length_a   1.000
_cell.length_b   1.000
_cell.length_c   1.000
_cell.angle_alpha   90.00
_cell.angle_beta   90.00
_cell.angle_gamma   90.00
#
_symmetry.space_group_name_H-M   'P 1'
#
loop_
_entity.id
_entity.type
_entity.pdbx_description
1 polymer ?
#
loop_
_entity_poly.entity_id
_entity_poly.type
_entity_poly.pdbx_seq_one_letter_code
_entity_poly.pdbx_strand_id
1 'polypeptide(L)'
;MTQISHLTPISLRLINGLRRIQATNLDLPLVPLNNNKQPLGDAWQHRPFSAAQLIEAIENGGVNVPIKGKTKQIQPQGFGLLTGHPLTLNNETYYLMAVDQDGASAIDKIQELSGGQPLPKTVAFTSQRPGRCQYLFLVPEQYKDAIRTKKLKTGANGDDNKPEQLELRWSNLQSVLPPSMHPITGQYHWVEGCAIDEVEIEIAPNWLLEQMLSDPSPKTPPSSKPKFSSSVHHNSFDRQWTELDFALSYLDALSSYRGDDYDDWLTVGMALHSVDDSLLNEWDKWSQQSSKYKPGECEKKWKSFSSNGGVTLGTLAHLAKQDGWRFPFTKSHHDTPSPSAQNQFNNGKNSTVTGDTSTTSDTPNPVPLSLADTVTTVTAILQQGLKDYEERHQLDTIEARSLITRPAFWELVKALRTSLDEIHPEDHQRFNQLVDWHNATLNLNHILPPTLAKAFIHDGKILNIDPVSLWQYFLPVVLSLVGKGINLDVESHTIPAIAWTCLVGESGTGKSRAEKLILAPLKQRQHQEKKRYRSAIKEYKDRINQKKQDDPSPEPPKPERKYLFEVATIQAVMRRLSEQGLNGSVWARDELAGLFKSLNQFNARSGENEGLECLLKMWDGDGSLVDRVNAEDDSYAVEETRLNIAGGIQPGAFRQAFKDPSDPQGLQARFLYALPKIYPAKRVKGYCQLSDMLPDLYHWLDQLPTGTIKLSGDADIRYTHLVEQIGTQAERSPNPAIRAWMRKLPTQLLRIALALHLVEYYDYTINHQPSTNSPERNFWELQLDTLERAVEVCRYYRSAFQVVQEKASDTDSISSILLKIWDLGITQPDGMTPREIYRNIKAIGRRAKELGRTVSAYTLELLSKLVEMGKGKLEKQGRFYRFKAIFNSPPDHPPNDDNSLPPSGPKTPNNPNPSNCPNPPNNSNPPNSHQPPNNPTGNGEDLKENKGQETDINPVNTEPPQTNKTEATNLVSLTSDVAEPSPQGEVKHTNKNAVKNQPMMTDNDPGNCQSTQPPMGNRAEGVTQVTEAQTHTGEAVSPSPSPEVSPVTIETDSQSSTIKQTQLTPVKTEENQDTFINEKGIDSELEPENDSEENLHWLLQYLADLESSPAPHTRFTSNDQLRELFNEAQQKANSCWEQLQQICPDYSQRLSTAYGMVCELLPL
;
A
#
# COMPACT_ATOMS: atom_id res chain seq x y z
N MET A 1 -24.45 -26.59 -43.45
CA MET A 1 -23.40 -25.96 -44.28
C MET A 1 -23.91 -24.58 -44.66
N THR A 2 -23.23 -23.46 -44.43
CA THR A 2 -21.87 -23.25 -43.87
C THR A 2 -21.89 -22.08 -42.88
N GLN A 3 -21.36 -22.25 -41.67
CA GLN A 3 -20.86 -21.11 -40.89
C GLN A 3 -19.41 -20.88 -41.31
N ILE A 4 -19.14 -19.75 -41.96
CA ILE A 4 -17.78 -19.31 -42.26
C ILE A 4 -17.32 -18.52 -41.02
N SER A 5 -16.35 -19.06 -40.28
CA SER A 5 -15.83 -18.40 -39.08
C SER A 5 -14.99 -17.18 -39.45
N HIS A 6 -15.22 -16.06 -38.75
CA HIS A 6 -14.41 -14.85 -38.86
C HIS A 6 -13.05 -15.02 -38.15
N LEU A 7 -12.23 -15.95 -38.64
CA LEU A 7 -10.87 -16.14 -38.17
C LEU A 7 -10.02 -14.90 -38.48
N THR A 8 -9.27 -14.42 -37.49
CA THR A 8 -8.38 -13.28 -37.68
C THR A 8 -7.19 -13.66 -38.59
N PRO A 9 -6.52 -12.69 -39.25
CA PRO A 9 -5.33 -12.98 -40.06
C PRO A 9 -4.23 -13.70 -39.28
N ILE A 10 -4.08 -13.41 -37.98
CA ILE A 10 -3.14 -14.12 -37.11
C ILE A 10 -3.62 -15.53 -36.77
N SER A 11 -4.91 -15.74 -36.48
CA SER A 11 -5.49 -17.09 -36.28
C SER A 11 -5.23 -17.98 -37.51
N LEU A 12 -5.51 -17.48 -38.71
CA LEU A 12 -5.25 -18.17 -39.98
C LEU A 12 -3.76 -18.49 -40.17
N ARG A 13 -2.87 -17.54 -39.87
CA ARG A 13 -1.42 -17.74 -39.97
C ARG A 13 -0.92 -18.82 -39.00
N LEU A 14 -1.40 -18.81 -37.75
CA LEU A 14 -1.04 -19.83 -36.76
C LEU A 14 -1.58 -21.22 -37.15
N ILE A 15 -2.83 -21.31 -37.60
CA ILE A 15 -3.42 -22.56 -38.12
C ILE A 15 -2.59 -23.12 -39.28
N ASN A 16 -2.15 -22.28 -40.23
CA ASN A 16 -1.29 -22.73 -41.34
C ASN A 16 0.07 -23.25 -40.85
N GLY A 17 0.67 -22.63 -39.82
CA GLY A 17 1.88 -23.13 -39.17
C GLY A 17 1.69 -24.48 -38.48
N LEU A 18 0.60 -24.62 -37.72
CA LEU A 18 0.24 -25.87 -37.04
C LEU A 18 -0.07 -26.99 -38.04
N ARG A 19 -0.65 -26.67 -39.22
CA ARG A 19 -0.88 -27.64 -40.30
C ARG A 19 0.42 -28.14 -40.94
N ARG A 20 1.48 -27.32 -41.02
CA ARG A 20 2.84 -27.78 -41.42
C ARG A 20 3.39 -28.80 -40.40
N ILE A 21 3.25 -28.53 -39.10
CA ILE A 21 3.62 -29.50 -38.05
C ILE A 21 2.77 -30.78 -38.17
N GLN A 22 1.45 -30.66 -38.32
CA GLN A 22 0.56 -31.81 -38.44
C GLN A 22 0.87 -32.69 -39.66
N ALA A 23 1.34 -32.11 -40.77
CA ALA A 23 1.71 -32.86 -41.99
C ALA A 23 2.91 -33.80 -41.79
N THR A 24 3.77 -33.54 -40.80
CA THR A 24 4.92 -34.41 -40.47
C THR A 24 4.53 -35.64 -39.65
N ASN A 25 3.31 -35.68 -39.11
CA ASN A 25 2.83 -36.68 -38.13
C ASN A 25 3.64 -36.73 -36.80
N LEU A 26 4.49 -35.73 -36.52
CA LEU A 26 5.19 -35.61 -35.26
C LEU A 26 4.25 -35.13 -34.15
N ASP A 27 4.10 -35.91 -33.07
CA ASP A 27 3.34 -35.51 -31.88
C ASP A 27 4.15 -34.53 -31.02
N LEU A 28 4.30 -33.30 -31.53
CA LEU A 28 5.03 -32.25 -30.83
C LEU A 28 4.24 -31.70 -29.64
N PRO A 29 4.86 -31.56 -28.45
CA PRO A 29 4.26 -30.94 -27.28
C PRO A 29 4.26 -29.41 -27.43
N LEU A 30 3.15 -28.83 -27.90
CA LEU A 30 3.06 -27.40 -28.18
C LEU A 30 2.45 -26.61 -27.01
N VAL A 31 2.98 -25.42 -26.77
CA VAL A 31 2.59 -24.50 -25.70
C VAL A 31 2.03 -23.22 -26.33
N PRO A 32 0.75 -22.86 -26.12
CA PRO A 32 0.17 -21.64 -26.67
C PRO A 32 0.74 -20.39 -25.98
N LEU A 33 1.01 -19.33 -26.76
CA LEU A 33 1.74 -18.12 -26.31
C LEU A 33 0.91 -16.83 -26.45
N ASN A 34 1.22 -15.83 -25.63
CA ASN A 34 0.74 -14.45 -25.79
C ASN A 34 1.62 -13.62 -26.76
N ASN A 35 1.23 -12.37 -27.01
CA ASN A 35 1.95 -11.43 -27.88
C ASN A 35 3.38 -11.09 -27.41
N ASN A 36 3.68 -11.30 -26.13
CA ASN A 36 5.00 -11.12 -25.53
C ASN A 36 5.81 -12.44 -25.48
N LYS A 37 5.41 -13.45 -26.27
CA LYS A 37 6.00 -14.81 -26.35
C LYS A 37 5.86 -15.64 -25.07
N GLN A 38 5.09 -15.22 -24.07
CA GLN A 38 4.96 -15.94 -22.80
C GLN A 38 3.91 -17.05 -22.90
N PRO A 39 4.15 -18.23 -22.33
CA PRO A 39 3.16 -19.30 -22.20
C PRO A 39 1.84 -18.86 -21.57
N LEU A 40 0.73 -19.36 -22.12
CA LEU A 40 -0.62 -19.13 -21.62
C LEU A 40 -1.00 -20.19 -20.58
N GLY A 41 -0.98 -19.81 -19.30
CA GLY A 41 -1.61 -20.54 -18.21
C GLY A 41 -0.68 -20.95 -17.05
N ASP A 42 -1.27 -21.22 -15.90
CA ASP A 42 -0.62 -21.78 -14.72
C ASP A 42 -0.17 -23.23 -15.01
N ALA A 43 1.08 -23.58 -14.66
CA ALA A 43 1.66 -24.93 -14.87
C ALA A 43 1.56 -25.44 -16.33
N TRP A 44 1.84 -24.56 -17.29
CA TRP A 44 1.84 -24.84 -18.74
C TRP A 44 2.80 -25.97 -19.14
N GLN A 45 3.89 -26.18 -18.40
CA GLN A 45 4.85 -27.28 -18.61
C GLN A 45 4.22 -28.66 -18.50
N HIS A 46 3.11 -28.79 -17.76
CA HIS A 46 2.39 -30.05 -17.56
C HIS A 46 1.10 -30.13 -18.41
N ARG A 47 0.96 -29.23 -19.40
CA ARG A 47 -0.22 -29.09 -20.26
C ARG A 47 0.14 -28.75 -21.72
N PRO A 48 1.05 -29.51 -22.38
CA PRO A 48 1.23 -29.37 -23.81
C PRO A 48 -0.05 -29.76 -24.58
N PHE A 49 -0.20 -29.18 -25.76
CA PHE A 49 -1.25 -29.47 -26.74
C PHE A 49 -0.60 -30.08 -27.98
N SER A 50 -1.29 -31.00 -28.67
CA SER A 50 -0.87 -31.40 -30.02
C SER A 50 -1.23 -30.32 -31.06
N ALA A 51 -0.64 -30.40 -32.25
CA ALA A 51 -0.93 -29.45 -33.33
C ALA A 51 -2.43 -29.42 -33.69
N ALA A 52 -3.09 -30.58 -33.72
CA ALA A 52 -4.53 -30.70 -33.98
C ALA A 52 -5.37 -30.02 -32.89
N GLN A 53 -5.02 -30.21 -31.61
CA GLN A 53 -5.72 -29.57 -30.48
C GLN A 53 -5.59 -28.04 -30.50
N LEU A 54 -4.44 -27.50 -30.92
CA LEU A 54 -4.29 -26.05 -31.09
C LEU A 54 -5.08 -25.50 -32.28
N ILE A 55 -5.14 -26.23 -33.40
CA ILE A 55 -5.99 -25.85 -34.56
C ILE A 55 -7.45 -25.80 -34.12
N GLU A 56 -7.97 -26.88 -33.53
CA GLU A 56 -9.34 -26.96 -33.02
C GLU A 56 -9.64 -25.86 -32.00
N ALA A 57 -8.72 -25.59 -31.07
CA ALA A 57 -8.91 -24.54 -30.07
C ALA A 57 -8.93 -23.13 -30.69
N ILE A 58 -8.07 -22.82 -31.66
CA ILE A 58 -8.06 -21.52 -32.35
C ILE A 58 -9.33 -21.35 -33.20
N GLU A 59 -9.75 -22.40 -33.91
CA GLU A 59 -10.97 -22.42 -34.72
C GLU A 59 -12.24 -22.26 -33.84
N ASN A 60 -12.25 -22.84 -32.63
CA ASN A 60 -13.31 -22.71 -31.63
C ASN A 60 -13.19 -21.49 -30.68
N GLY A 61 -12.41 -20.47 -31.05
CA GLY A 61 -12.40 -19.17 -30.34
C GLY A 61 -11.30 -18.94 -29.31
N GLY A 62 -10.42 -19.92 -29.08
CA GLY A 62 -9.21 -19.78 -28.25
C GLY A 62 -8.94 -20.99 -27.35
N VAL A 63 -7.72 -21.09 -26.82
CA VAL A 63 -7.31 -22.14 -25.89
C VAL A 63 -7.88 -21.91 -24.49
N ASN A 64 -8.34 -22.98 -23.84
CA ASN A 64 -8.82 -22.95 -22.45
C ASN A 64 -7.67 -23.23 -21.48
N VAL A 65 -7.23 -22.20 -20.74
CA VAL A 65 -6.05 -22.25 -19.88
C VAL A 65 -6.37 -21.81 -18.43
N PRO A 66 -5.78 -22.45 -17.40
CA PRO A 66 -5.96 -21.99 -16.01
C PRO A 66 -5.16 -20.71 -15.77
N ILE A 67 -5.75 -19.68 -15.18
CA ILE A 67 -5.03 -18.49 -14.70
C ILE A 67 -5.53 -18.12 -13.31
N LYS A 68 -4.65 -18.18 -12.32
CA LYS A 68 -4.93 -17.99 -10.88
C LYS A 68 -6.12 -18.83 -10.42
N GLY A 69 -6.15 -20.11 -10.83
CA GLY A 69 -7.19 -21.06 -10.44
C GLY A 69 -8.57 -20.87 -11.11
N LYS A 70 -8.68 -20.05 -12.16
CA LYS A 70 -9.87 -19.97 -13.02
C LYS A 70 -9.49 -20.30 -14.47
N THR A 71 -10.23 -21.20 -15.13
CA THR A 71 -10.06 -21.41 -16.57
C THR A 71 -10.53 -20.16 -17.34
N LYS A 72 -9.76 -19.77 -18.36
CA LYS A 72 -10.08 -18.70 -19.30
C LYS A 72 -9.85 -19.19 -20.72
N GLN A 73 -10.75 -18.84 -21.64
CA GLN A 73 -10.51 -18.99 -23.08
C GLN A 73 -9.71 -17.77 -23.59
N ILE A 74 -8.62 -18.01 -24.34
CA ILE A 74 -7.71 -16.96 -24.83
C ILE A 74 -7.27 -17.31 -26.27
N GLN A 75 -7.39 -16.38 -27.21
CA GLN A 75 -6.81 -16.53 -28.56
C GLN A 75 -5.28 -16.41 -28.51
N PRO A 76 -4.52 -17.48 -28.82
CA PRO A 76 -3.06 -17.43 -28.81
C PRO A 76 -2.53 -16.51 -29.92
N GLN A 77 -1.36 -15.92 -29.69
CA GLN A 77 -0.64 -15.05 -30.63
C GLN A 77 0.63 -15.73 -31.17
N GLY A 78 0.88 -16.95 -30.70
CA GLY A 78 1.98 -17.83 -31.08
C GLY A 78 1.82 -19.20 -30.43
N PHE A 79 2.71 -20.11 -30.79
CA PHE A 79 2.90 -21.40 -30.12
C PHE A 79 4.40 -21.70 -30.05
N GLY A 80 4.80 -22.44 -29.02
CA GLY A 80 6.18 -22.88 -28.81
C GLY A 80 6.28 -24.38 -28.60
N LEU A 81 7.47 -24.93 -28.78
CA LEU A 81 7.79 -26.31 -28.43
C LEU A 81 8.19 -26.40 -26.95
N LEU A 82 7.67 -27.39 -26.23
CA LEU A 82 8.15 -27.82 -24.91
C LEU A 82 9.34 -28.78 -25.07
N THR A 83 10.47 -28.46 -24.46
CA THR A 83 11.71 -29.27 -24.55
C THR A 83 11.82 -30.31 -23.42
N GLY A 84 12.57 -31.37 -23.67
CA GLY A 84 12.77 -32.56 -22.81
C GLY A 84 11.54 -33.47 -22.66
N HIS A 85 10.60 -33.41 -23.59
CA HIS A 85 9.50 -34.37 -23.72
C HIS A 85 9.92 -35.53 -24.65
N PRO A 86 9.44 -36.77 -24.43
CA PRO A 86 9.65 -37.86 -25.38
C PRO A 86 8.92 -37.61 -26.71
N LEU A 87 9.52 -38.14 -27.78
CA LEU A 87 9.01 -38.23 -29.15
C LEU A 87 9.40 -39.61 -29.71
N THR A 88 8.44 -40.37 -30.23
CA THR A 88 8.71 -41.70 -30.81
C THR A 88 8.90 -41.60 -32.31
N LEU A 89 10.03 -42.12 -32.81
CA LEU A 89 10.40 -42.15 -34.23
C LEU A 89 10.91 -43.55 -34.58
N ASN A 90 10.39 -44.16 -35.64
CA ASN A 90 10.83 -45.49 -36.12
C ASN A 90 10.86 -46.58 -35.02
N ASN A 91 9.91 -46.52 -34.08
CA ASN A 91 9.81 -47.34 -32.85
C ASN A 91 10.88 -47.11 -31.76
N GLU A 92 11.74 -46.11 -31.91
CA GLU A 92 12.71 -45.67 -30.89
C GLU A 92 12.23 -44.39 -30.18
N THR A 93 12.67 -44.20 -28.92
CA THR A 93 12.34 -43.01 -28.12
C THR A 93 13.47 -41.99 -28.16
N TYR A 94 13.16 -40.81 -28.68
CA TYR A 94 14.03 -39.64 -28.62
C TYR A 94 13.40 -38.57 -27.73
N TYR A 95 14.18 -37.55 -27.39
CA TYR A 95 13.73 -36.41 -26.60
C TYR A 95 14.12 -35.10 -27.27
N LEU A 96 13.23 -34.12 -27.31
CA LEU A 96 13.46 -32.87 -28.05
C LEU A 96 14.24 -31.84 -27.23
N MET A 97 15.35 -31.35 -27.77
CA MET A 97 16.07 -30.19 -27.23
C MET A 97 16.08 -29.02 -28.21
N ALA A 98 16.38 -27.82 -27.71
CA ALA A 98 16.55 -26.64 -28.56
C ALA A 98 17.84 -25.87 -28.22
N VAL A 99 18.51 -25.36 -29.26
CA VAL A 99 19.69 -24.49 -29.15
C VAL A 99 19.25 -23.09 -29.52
N ASP A 100 19.43 -22.12 -28.61
CA ASP A 100 19.17 -20.70 -28.86
C ASP A 100 20.49 -19.92 -28.97
N GLN A 101 20.82 -19.55 -30.20
CA GLN A 101 21.95 -18.72 -30.56
C GLN A 101 21.50 -17.26 -30.47
N ASP A 102 21.59 -16.64 -29.29
CA ASP A 102 21.06 -15.29 -29.05
C ASP A 102 22.12 -14.21 -29.29
N GLY A 103 22.51 -14.04 -30.55
CA GLY A 103 23.35 -12.92 -31.00
C GLY A 103 24.54 -13.32 -31.86
N ALA A 104 25.35 -12.33 -32.24
CA ALA A 104 26.50 -12.55 -33.14
C ALA A 104 27.58 -13.40 -32.48
N SER A 105 27.97 -13.06 -31.25
CA SER A 105 29.01 -13.79 -30.49
C SER A 105 28.60 -15.20 -30.08
N ALA A 106 27.31 -15.54 -30.15
CA ALA A 106 26.84 -16.91 -29.97
C ALA A 106 27.23 -17.81 -31.16
N ILE A 107 27.44 -17.25 -32.37
CA ILE A 107 28.01 -17.98 -33.52
C ILE A 107 29.46 -18.34 -33.24
N ASP A 108 30.26 -17.36 -32.77
CA ASP A 108 31.66 -17.58 -32.41
C ASP A 108 31.78 -18.65 -31.31
N LYS A 109 30.87 -18.63 -30.34
CA LYS A 109 30.82 -19.65 -29.27
C LYS A 109 30.42 -21.04 -29.78
N ILE A 110 29.57 -21.14 -30.80
CA ILE A 110 29.31 -22.41 -31.49
C ILE A 110 30.59 -22.91 -32.19
N GLN A 111 31.31 -22.04 -32.91
CA GLN A 111 32.56 -22.41 -33.58
C GLN A 111 33.67 -22.84 -32.59
N GLU A 112 33.77 -22.19 -31.44
CA GLU A 112 34.70 -22.57 -30.36
C GLU A 112 34.41 -24.00 -29.85
N LEU A 113 33.14 -24.27 -29.49
CA LEU A 113 32.72 -25.53 -28.88
C LEU A 113 32.72 -26.72 -29.87
N SER A 114 32.56 -26.45 -31.16
CA SER A 114 32.54 -27.46 -32.22
C SER A 114 33.91 -27.74 -32.84
N GLY A 115 34.97 -27.03 -32.43
CA GLY A 115 36.28 -27.10 -33.08
C GLY A 115 36.27 -26.57 -34.52
N GLY A 116 35.42 -25.58 -34.82
CA GLY A 116 35.25 -24.98 -36.14
C GLY A 116 34.29 -25.74 -37.08
N GLN A 117 33.59 -26.78 -36.61
CA GLN A 117 32.58 -27.48 -37.40
C GLN A 117 31.23 -26.71 -37.38
N PRO A 118 30.52 -26.58 -38.51
CA PRO A 118 29.16 -26.04 -38.49
C PRO A 118 28.20 -26.97 -37.72
N LEU A 119 27.11 -26.41 -37.17
CA LEU A 119 25.99 -27.23 -36.73
C LEU A 119 25.45 -28.03 -37.92
N PRO A 120 25.13 -29.33 -37.77
CA PRO A 120 24.54 -30.11 -38.85
C PRO A 120 23.15 -29.57 -39.19
N LYS A 121 22.75 -29.74 -40.46
CA LYS A 121 21.48 -29.21 -40.97
C LYS A 121 20.31 -29.92 -40.28
N THR A 122 19.50 -29.16 -39.55
CA THR A 122 18.33 -29.61 -38.82
C THR A 122 17.20 -28.59 -38.96
N VAL A 123 16.03 -28.88 -38.39
CA VAL A 123 14.91 -27.94 -38.28
C VAL A 123 15.36 -26.68 -37.53
N ALA A 124 15.30 -25.53 -38.22
CA ALA A 124 15.87 -24.27 -37.75
C ALA A 124 14.99 -23.07 -38.12
N PHE A 125 14.99 -22.06 -37.25
CA PHE A 125 14.14 -20.88 -37.39
C PHE A 125 14.76 -19.63 -36.75
N THR A 126 14.40 -18.47 -37.27
CA THR A 126 14.96 -17.18 -36.86
C THR A 126 13.87 -16.14 -36.57
N SER A 127 14.23 -15.16 -35.74
CA SER A 127 13.46 -13.92 -35.58
C SER A 127 13.78 -12.88 -36.66
N GLN A 128 14.69 -13.16 -37.60
CA GLN A 128 15.28 -12.21 -38.56
C GLN A 128 16.07 -11.04 -37.92
N ARG A 129 16.33 -11.06 -36.60
CA ARG A 129 17.34 -10.17 -36.00
C ARG A 129 18.75 -10.69 -36.31
N PRO A 130 19.76 -9.82 -36.53
CA PRO A 130 21.14 -10.22 -36.79
C PRO A 130 21.67 -11.22 -35.75
N GLY A 131 22.31 -12.29 -36.21
CA GLY A 131 22.90 -13.33 -35.36
C GLY A 131 21.92 -14.23 -34.59
N ARG A 132 20.60 -13.97 -34.59
CA ARG A 132 19.65 -14.69 -33.71
C ARG A 132 18.96 -15.88 -34.42
N CYS A 133 19.27 -17.11 -34.01
CA CYS A 133 18.74 -18.35 -34.61
C CYS A 133 18.42 -19.42 -33.55
N GLN A 134 17.42 -20.27 -33.81
CA GLN A 134 17.03 -21.41 -32.98
C GLN A 134 17.03 -22.70 -33.81
N TYR A 135 17.58 -23.76 -33.23
CA TYR A 135 17.74 -25.08 -33.85
C TYR A 135 17.12 -26.16 -32.95
N LEU A 136 16.49 -27.18 -33.53
CA LEU A 136 15.97 -28.34 -32.80
C LEU A 136 16.88 -29.56 -33.00
N PHE A 137 17.06 -30.38 -31.98
CA PHE A 137 17.76 -31.65 -32.09
C PHE A 137 17.08 -32.77 -31.30
N LEU A 138 17.26 -34.01 -31.77
CA LEU A 138 16.89 -35.23 -31.06
C LEU A 138 18.01 -35.64 -30.10
N VAL A 139 17.65 -35.88 -28.84
CA VAL A 139 18.52 -36.47 -27.82
C VAL A 139 18.17 -37.95 -27.68
N PRO A 140 19.10 -38.89 -27.91
CA PRO A 140 18.87 -40.32 -27.69
C PRO A 140 18.55 -40.62 -26.23
N GLU A 141 17.65 -41.57 -25.97
CA GLU A 141 17.14 -41.91 -24.62
C GLU A 141 18.24 -42.12 -23.57
N GLN A 142 19.40 -42.68 -23.94
CA GLN A 142 20.54 -42.90 -23.03
C GLN A 142 21.07 -41.63 -22.34
N TYR A 143 20.85 -40.45 -22.92
CA TYR A 143 21.31 -39.17 -22.35
C TYR A 143 20.26 -38.46 -21.49
N LYS A 144 19.00 -38.90 -21.50
CA LYS A 144 17.85 -38.11 -20.97
C LYS A 144 18.02 -37.67 -19.51
N ASP A 145 18.55 -38.56 -18.68
CA ASP A 145 18.77 -38.37 -17.25
C ASP A 145 20.15 -37.75 -16.95
N ALA A 146 21.06 -37.79 -17.91
CA ALA A 146 22.45 -37.33 -17.79
C ALA A 146 22.61 -35.83 -18.10
N ILE A 147 21.81 -35.26 -19.01
CA ILE A 147 21.98 -33.87 -19.46
C ILE A 147 21.07 -32.87 -18.74
N ARG A 148 21.48 -31.59 -18.68
CA ARG A 148 20.75 -30.45 -18.10
C ARG A 148 20.80 -29.23 -19.02
N THR A 149 19.90 -28.27 -18.81
CA THR A 149 19.94 -26.97 -19.50
C THR A 149 21.24 -26.24 -19.16
N LYS A 150 21.90 -25.63 -20.14
CA LYS A 150 23.14 -24.86 -19.91
C LYS A 150 23.11 -23.51 -20.63
N LYS A 151 23.61 -22.46 -19.96
CA LYS A 151 23.74 -21.10 -20.49
C LYS A 151 25.21 -20.72 -20.61
N LEU A 152 25.69 -20.64 -21.84
CA LEU A 152 27.07 -20.34 -22.16
C LEU A 152 27.16 -18.86 -22.55
N LYS A 153 27.49 -18.02 -21.57
CA LYS A 153 27.70 -16.57 -21.75
C LYS A 153 28.88 -16.34 -22.71
N THR A 154 28.74 -15.43 -23.65
CA THR A 154 29.83 -15.07 -24.58
C THR A 154 30.73 -13.97 -24.02
N GLY A 155 30.19 -13.15 -23.11
CA GLY A 155 30.88 -11.97 -22.54
C GLY A 155 30.70 -10.69 -23.35
N ALA A 156 30.08 -10.76 -24.54
CA ALA A 156 29.73 -9.61 -25.35
C ALA A 156 28.29 -9.12 -25.05
N ASN A 157 28.00 -7.86 -25.39
CA ASN A 157 26.66 -7.31 -25.44
C ASN A 157 26.22 -7.14 -26.90
N GLY A 158 24.94 -7.42 -27.19
CA GLY A 158 24.38 -7.37 -28.55
C GLY A 158 23.79 -6.01 -28.93
N ASP A 159 23.10 -5.98 -30.06
CA ASP A 159 22.46 -4.80 -30.67
C ASP A 159 21.46 -4.06 -29.76
N ASP A 160 20.94 -4.71 -28.71
CA ASP A 160 20.08 -4.11 -27.69
C ASP A 160 20.75 -3.90 -26.31
N ASN A 161 22.09 -3.81 -26.28
CA ASN A 161 22.93 -3.60 -25.08
C ASN A 161 22.74 -4.64 -23.96
N LYS A 162 22.23 -5.82 -24.30
CA LYS A 162 22.08 -6.97 -23.38
C LYS A 162 23.19 -8.00 -23.62
N PRO A 163 23.62 -8.76 -22.60
CA PRO A 163 24.57 -9.84 -22.78
C PRO A 163 24.07 -10.90 -23.77
N GLU A 164 24.88 -11.21 -24.78
CA GLU A 164 24.64 -12.32 -25.70
C GLU A 164 25.04 -13.66 -25.03
N GLN A 165 24.39 -14.74 -25.47
CA GLN A 165 24.61 -16.08 -24.93
C GLN A 165 24.18 -17.18 -25.90
N LEU A 166 24.75 -18.36 -25.73
CA LEU A 166 24.26 -19.60 -26.31
C LEU A 166 23.52 -20.38 -25.21
N GLU A 167 22.21 -20.61 -25.37
CA GLU A 167 21.40 -21.39 -24.42
C GLU A 167 21.05 -22.77 -25.01
N LEU A 168 21.51 -23.82 -24.34
CA LEU A 168 21.18 -25.21 -24.65
C LEU A 168 19.99 -25.61 -23.77
N ARG A 169 18.77 -25.60 -24.34
CA ARG A 169 17.51 -25.80 -23.62
C ARG A 169 17.13 -27.28 -23.52
N TRP A 170 17.06 -27.76 -22.28
CA TRP A 170 16.55 -29.09 -21.92
C TRP A 170 15.17 -28.99 -21.24
N SER A 171 14.81 -30.00 -20.46
CA SER A 171 13.47 -30.26 -19.94
C SER A 171 12.75 -29.06 -19.33
N ASN A 172 11.44 -28.97 -19.63
CA ASN A 172 10.48 -27.98 -19.11
C ASN A 172 10.70 -26.52 -19.57
N LEU A 173 11.52 -26.29 -20.60
CA LEU A 173 11.68 -24.98 -21.25
C LEU A 173 10.90 -24.89 -22.57
N GLN A 174 10.72 -23.67 -23.06
CA GLN A 174 9.91 -23.35 -24.24
C GLN A 174 10.75 -22.65 -25.32
N SER A 175 10.62 -23.09 -26.58
CA SER A 175 11.25 -22.52 -27.78
C SER A 175 10.17 -22.01 -28.74
N VAL A 176 10.34 -20.86 -29.41
CA VAL A 176 9.21 -20.15 -30.07
C VAL A 176 9.14 -20.49 -31.57
N LEU A 177 8.16 -21.29 -31.99
CA LEU A 177 8.09 -21.79 -33.36
C LEU A 177 7.48 -20.76 -34.34
N PRO A 178 7.91 -20.73 -35.61
CA PRO A 178 7.21 -20.04 -36.68
C PRO A 178 5.78 -20.57 -36.89
N PRO A 179 4.79 -19.73 -37.28
CA PRO A 179 4.85 -18.29 -37.53
C PRO A 179 4.27 -17.49 -36.34
N SER A 180 4.77 -17.76 -35.12
CA SER A 180 4.43 -16.98 -33.92
C SER A 180 4.80 -15.51 -34.03
N MET A 181 4.07 -14.63 -33.36
CA MET A 181 4.40 -13.20 -33.32
C MET A 181 5.80 -12.93 -32.72
N HIS A 182 6.48 -11.96 -33.30
CA HIS A 182 7.71 -11.38 -32.77
C HIS A 182 7.52 -9.86 -32.60
N PRO A 183 7.75 -9.27 -31.41
CA PRO A 183 7.40 -7.86 -31.15
C PRO A 183 8.10 -6.80 -32.01
N ILE A 184 9.21 -7.14 -32.69
CA ILE A 184 9.99 -6.21 -33.52
C ILE A 184 9.77 -6.51 -35.00
N THR A 185 10.26 -7.67 -35.46
CA THR A 185 10.20 -8.18 -36.84
C THR A 185 8.85 -8.82 -37.24
N GLY A 186 7.79 -8.60 -36.45
CA GLY A 186 6.44 -9.09 -36.73
C GLY A 186 6.21 -10.58 -36.45
N GLN A 187 7.06 -11.48 -36.97
CA GLN A 187 6.90 -12.93 -36.79
C GLN A 187 8.23 -13.71 -36.82
N TYR A 188 8.21 -14.92 -36.25
CA TYR A 188 9.26 -15.92 -36.46
C TYR A 188 9.11 -16.57 -37.83
N HIS A 189 10.24 -16.93 -38.45
CA HIS A 189 10.35 -17.53 -39.78
C HIS A 189 11.21 -18.79 -39.73
N TRP A 190 10.89 -19.81 -40.52
CA TRP A 190 11.82 -20.92 -40.76
C TRP A 190 13.07 -20.42 -41.49
N VAL A 191 14.21 -21.05 -41.25
CA VAL A 191 15.40 -20.88 -42.09
C VAL A 191 15.16 -21.61 -43.42
N GLU A 192 15.69 -21.08 -44.51
CA GLU A 192 15.44 -21.58 -45.87
C GLU A 192 15.86 -23.05 -46.03
N GLY A 193 14.91 -23.91 -46.43
CA GLY A 193 15.12 -25.35 -46.55
C GLY A 193 15.27 -26.08 -45.21
N CYS A 194 14.97 -25.42 -44.09
CA CYS A 194 15.07 -25.95 -42.72
C CYS A 194 13.75 -25.84 -41.94
N ALA A 195 12.61 -25.74 -42.62
CA ALA A 195 11.32 -25.91 -41.95
C ALA A 195 11.08 -27.37 -41.52
N ILE A 196 10.19 -27.57 -40.56
CA ILE A 196 9.91 -28.89 -39.96
C ILE A 196 9.39 -29.96 -40.93
N ASP A 197 8.78 -29.52 -42.03
CA ASP A 197 8.27 -30.31 -43.15
C ASP A 197 9.16 -30.23 -44.40
N GLU A 198 10.36 -29.65 -44.28
CA GLU A 198 11.40 -29.54 -45.33
C GLU A 198 12.69 -30.31 -44.97
N VAL A 199 12.94 -30.56 -43.68
CA VAL A 199 14.08 -31.33 -43.17
C VAL A 199 13.69 -32.10 -41.90
N GLU A 200 14.31 -33.25 -41.66
CA GLU A 200 14.14 -34.00 -40.41
C GLU A 200 14.83 -33.29 -39.23
N ILE A 201 14.43 -33.64 -37.99
CA ILE A 201 15.11 -33.15 -36.79
C ILE A 201 16.34 -34.04 -36.57
N GLU A 202 17.52 -33.47 -36.73
CA GLU A 202 18.79 -34.22 -36.67
C GLU A 202 19.13 -34.64 -35.22
N ILE A 203 19.98 -35.65 -35.06
CA ILE A 203 20.48 -36.06 -33.74
C ILE A 203 21.46 -35.00 -33.20
N ALA A 204 21.35 -34.67 -31.91
CA ALA A 204 22.21 -33.71 -31.23
C ALA A 204 23.70 -34.16 -31.30
N PRO A 205 24.63 -33.33 -31.80
CA PRO A 205 26.04 -33.68 -31.85
C PRO A 205 26.61 -34.04 -30.48
N ASN A 206 27.50 -35.03 -30.41
CA ASN A 206 28.12 -35.46 -29.15
C ASN A 206 28.79 -34.28 -28.41
N TRP A 207 29.54 -33.41 -29.09
CA TRP A 207 30.17 -32.23 -28.47
C TRP A 207 29.18 -31.29 -27.78
N LEU A 208 27.93 -31.25 -28.26
CA LEU A 208 26.85 -30.40 -27.79
C LEU A 208 26.13 -31.06 -26.60
N LEU A 209 25.92 -32.38 -26.65
CA LEU A 209 25.48 -33.20 -25.51
C LEU A 209 26.51 -33.19 -24.37
N GLU A 210 27.80 -33.27 -24.70
CA GLU A 210 28.93 -33.20 -23.77
C GLU A 210 28.96 -31.87 -23.01
N GLN A 211 28.61 -30.75 -23.67
CA GLN A 211 28.42 -29.49 -22.94
C GLN A 211 27.33 -29.61 -21.88
N MET A 212 26.26 -30.36 -22.15
CA MET A 212 25.09 -30.47 -21.28
C MET A 212 25.16 -31.58 -20.22
N LEU A 213 26.18 -32.46 -20.27
CA LEU A 213 26.35 -33.53 -19.29
C LEU A 213 26.47 -32.95 -17.86
N SER A 214 25.80 -33.63 -16.92
CA SER A 214 26.03 -33.45 -15.49
C SER A 214 27.35 -34.15 -15.13
N ASP A 215 28.18 -33.54 -14.30
CA ASP A 215 29.46 -34.15 -13.87
C ASP A 215 29.22 -35.54 -13.23
N PRO A 216 29.85 -36.61 -13.73
CA PRO A 216 29.60 -37.97 -13.26
C PRO A 216 30.35 -38.24 -11.95
N SER A 217 29.88 -37.67 -10.84
CA SER A 217 30.34 -38.10 -9.53
C SER A 217 29.99 -39.59 -9.31
N PRO A 218 30.93 -40.40 -8.79
CA PRO A 218 30.84 -41.85 -8.90
C PRO A 218 29.70 -42.43 -8.05
N LYS A 219 28.87 -43.28 -8.65
CA LYS A 219 27.92 -44.15 -7.96
C LYS A 219 28.66 -45.28 -7.23
N THR A 220 29.35 -44.95 -6.15
CA THR A 220 30.10 -45.89 -5.31
C THR A 220 29.13 -46.86 -4.59
N PRO A 221 29.42 -48.17 -4.53
CA PRO A 221 28.69 -49.10 -3.67
C PRO A 221 28.77 -48.70 -2.18
N PRO A 222 27.84 -49.16 -1.32
CA PRO A 222 27.74 -48.69 0.06
C PRO A 222 28.87 -49.25 0.96
N SER A 223 29.95 -48.49 1.13
CA SER A 223 31.00 -48.76 2.13
C SER A 223 31.45 -47.49 2.86
N SER A 224 31.60 -47.59 4.18
CA SER A 224 32.14 -46.56 5.09
C SER A 224 31.57 -45.14 4.96
N LYS A 225 30.34 -44.93 5.48
CA LYS A 225 29.94 -43.60 5.97
C LYS A 225 30.97 -43.09 7.00
N PRO A 226 31.32 -41.79 7.04
CA PRO A 226 31.91 -41.21 8.25
C PRO A 226 30.92 -41.37 9.40
N LYS A 227 31.37 -41.96 10.52
CA LYS A 227 30.52 -42.13 11.69
C LYS A 227 30.40 -40.80 12.42
N PHE A 228 29.26 -40.11 12.24
CA PHE A 228 28.78 -39.20 13.29
C PHE A 228 28.67 -40.00 14.60
N SER A 229 29.16 -39.42 15.69
CA SER A 229 29.22 -40.11 16.99
C SER A 229 27.82 -40.38 17.53
N SER A 230 27.45 -41.66 17.59
CA SER A 230 26.13 -42.11 18.04
C SER A 230 25.95 -41.95 19.55
N SER A 231 25.37 -40.82 19.97
CA SER A 231 24.98 -40.55 21.37
C SER A 231 23.55 -40.02 21.48
N VAL A 232 22.61 -40.61 20.73
CA VAL A 232 21.17 -40.51 20.98
C VAL A 232 20.64 -41.92 21.17
N HIS A 233 19.98 -42.18 22.29
CA HIS A 233 19.46 -43.50 22.62
C HIS A 233 18.32 -43.89 21.66
N HIS A 234 18.40 -45.07 21.05
CA HIS A 234 17.23 -45.70 20.45
C HIS A 234 16.29 -46.19 21.55
N ASN A 235 15.12 -45.56 21.65
CA ASN A 235 13.94 -46.15 22.25
C ASN A 235 12.68 -45.61 21.55
N SER A 236 11.74 -46.52 21.28
CA SER A 236 10.32 -46.31 20.94
C SER A 236 9.90 -45.28 19.86
N PHE A 237 9.11 -45.80 18.92
CA PHE A 237 8.01 -45.21 18.14
C PHE A 237 7.45 -43.82 18.54
N ASP A 238 6.86 -43.13 17.54
CA ASP A 238 6.11 -41.86 17.63
C ASP A 238 6.89 -40.55 17.88
N ARG A 239 8.20 -40.51 17.58
CA ARG A 239 8.91 -39.24 17.44
C ARG A 239 8.62 -38.57 16.08
N GLN A 240 7.70 -37.61 16.07
CA GLN A 240 7.46 -36.73 14.92
C GLN A 240 8.72 -35.91 14.60
N TRP A 241 9.17 -35.96 13.34
CA TRP A 241 10.36 -35.25 12.89
C TRP A 241 10.17 -33.73 12.88
N THR A 242 11.19 -33.01 13.36
CA THR A 242 11.29 -31.54 13.30
C THR A 242 11.76 -31.07 11.92
N GLU A 243 11.62 -29.77 11.64
CA GLU A 243 12.17 -29.17 10.43
C GLU A 243 13.70 -29.30 10.34
N LEU A 244 14.39 -29.35 11.50
CA LEU A 244 15.84 -29.62 11.58
C LEU A 244 16.16 -31.07 11.19
N ASP A 245 15.41 -32.06 11.70
CA ASP A 245 15.57 -33.48 11.32
C ASP A 245 15.36 -33.67 9.80
N PHE A 246 14.35 -33.00 9.24
CA PHE A 246 14.10 -32.98 7.80
C PHE A 246 15.23 -32.30 7.02
N ALA A 247 15.71 -31.13 7.46
CA ALA A 247 16.78 -30.40 6.78
C ALA A 247 18.07 -31.24 6.68
N LEU A 248 18.49 -31.85 7.78
CA LEU A 248 19.65 -32.75 7.83
C LEU A 248 19.47 -33.99 6.96
N SER A 249 18.28 -34.59 6.97
CA SER A 249 18.00 -35.78 6.16
C SER A 249 17.87 -35.49 4.66
N TYR A 250 17.42 -34.30 4.27
CA TYR A 250 17.48 -33.86 2.88
C TYR A 250 18.92 -33.60 2.45
N LEU A 251 19.76 -33.01 3.32
CA LEU A 251 21.18 -32.73 3.06
C LEU A 251 22.02 -34.01 2.88
N ASP A 252 21.84 -35.05 3.71
CA ASP A 252 22.48 -36.38 3.57
C ASP A 252 22.08 -37.11 2.26
N ALA A 253 21.04 -36.63 1.56
CA ALA A 253 20.55 -37.20 0.29
C ALA A 253 20.73 -36.28 -0.93
N LEU A 254 21.36 -35.10 -0.80
CA LEU A 254 21.75 -34.31 -1.97
C LEU A 254 22.95 -34.94 -2.66
N SER A 255 22.90 -35.01 -3.98
CA SER A 255 24.01 -35.45 -4.81
C SER A 255 25.12 -34.40 -4.87
N SER A 256 26.39 -34.85 -4.80
CA SER A 256 27.55 -33.96 -4.64
C SER A 256 27.70 -32.90 -5.74
N TYR A 257 27.22 -33.16 -6.97
CA TYR A 257 27.28 -32.21 -8.09
C TYR A 257 26.58 -30.87 -7.79
N ARG A 258 25.62 -30.84 -6.85
CA ARG A 258 24.95 -29.60 -6.41
C ARG A 258 25.85 -28.69 -5.58
N GLY A 259 26.96 -29.20 -5.05
CA GLY A 259 28.03 -28.38 -4.45
C GLY A 259 28.97 -27.77 -5.49
N ASP A 260 28.99 -28.31 -6.71
CA ASP A 260 29.84 -27.83 -7.82
C ASP A 260 29.15 -26.78 -8.71
N ASP A 261 27.82 -26.69 -8.72
CA ASP A 261 27.09 -25.57 -9.31
C ASP A 261 26.86 -24.44 -8.28
N TYR A 262 27.08 -23.19 -8.69
CA TYR A 262 27.05 -22.05 -7.78
C TYR A 262 25.63 -21.69 -7.30
N ASP A 263 24.65 -21.74 -8.19
CA ASP A 263 23.28 -21.30 -7.87
C ASP A 263 22.54 -22.39 -7.07
N ASP A 264 22.80 -23.67 -7.37
CA ASP A 264 22.33 -24.80 -6.56
C ASP A 264 23.01 -24.81 -5.16
N TRP A 265 24.34 -24.66 -5.08
CA TRP A 265 25.08 -24.56 -3.80
C TRP A 265 24.54 -23.44 -2.90
N LEU A 266 24.34 -22.25 -3.48
CA LEU A 266 23.77 -21.09 -2.79
C LEU A 266 22.32 -21.35 -2.36
N THR A 267 21.54 -22.06 -3.18
CA THR A 267 20.15 -22.44 -2.87
C THR A 267 20.07 -23.43 -1.72
N VAL A 268 20.99 -24.40 -1.63
CA VAL A 268 21.11 -25.30 -0.48
C VAL A 268 21.45 -24.51 0.78
N GLY A 269 22.41 -23.58 0.73
CA GLY A 269 22.77 -22.71 1.85
C GLY A 269 21.60 -21.85 2.34
N MET A 270 20.91 -21.16 1.43
CA MET A 270 19.72 -20.36 1.76
C MET A 270 18.59 -21.22 2.34
N ALA A 271 18.39 -22.43 1.83
CA ALA A 271 17.34 -23.33 2.34
C ALA A 271 17.66 -23.87 3.74
N LEU A 272 18.93 -24.15 4.05
CA LEU A 272 19.36 -24.53 5.40
C LEU A 272 19.25 -23.33 6.38
N HIS A 273 19.71 -22.15 5.97
CA HIS A 273 19.58 -20.91 6.77
C HIS A 273 18.10 -20.52 7.01
N SER A 274 17.18 -20.91 6.12
CA SER A 274 15.74 -20.72 6.33
C SER A 274 15.14 -21.57 7.47
N VAL A 275 15.87 -22.58 7.95
CA VAL A 275 15.44 -23.48 9.03
C VAL A 275 16.07 -23.10 10.35
N ASP A 276 17.41 -23.03 10.42
CA ASP A 276 18.15 -22.72 11.65
C ASP A 276 19.58 -22.28 11.34
N ASP A 277 20.10 -21.26 12.05
CA ASP A 277 21.46 -20.74 11.86
C ASP A 277 22.57 -21.75 12.21
N SER A 278 22.30 -22.72 13.10
CA SER A 278 23.27 -23.76 13.47
C SER A 278 23.62 -24.71 12.32
N LEU A 279 22.79 -24.78 11.28
CA LEU A 279 23.03 -25.61 10.09
C LEU A 279 24.19 -25.11 9.21
N LEU A 280 24.76 -23.93 9.47
CA LEU A 280 25.98 -23.45 8.80
C LEU A 280 27.11 -24.49 8.84
N ASN A 281 27.31 -25.13 10.00
CA ASN A 281 28.34 -26.15 10.17
C ASN A 281 28.11 -27.40 9.31
N GLU A 282 26.85 -27.73 8.99
CA GLU A 282 26.51 -28.89 8.16
C GLU A 282 26.51 -28.52 6.67
N TRP A 283 26.11 -27.29 6.31
CA TRP A 283 26.30 -26.78 4.95
C TRP A 283 27.78 -26.71 4.58
N ASP A 284 28.65 -26.28 5.48
CA ASP A 284 30.09 -26.23 5.23
C ASP A 284 30.69 -27.62 5.03
N LYS A 285 30.40 -28.59 5.92
CA LYS A 285 30.83 -30.00 5.76
C LYS A 285 30.31 -30.65 4.47
N TRP A 286 29.10 -30.28 4.04
CA TRP A 286 28.56 -30.73 2.75
C TRP A 286 29.28 -30.05 1.58
N SER A 287 29.57 -28.75 1.69
CA SER A 287 30.30 -27.96 0.70
C SER A 287 31.75 -28.43 0.50
N GLN A 288 32.41 -28.93 1.56
CA GLN A 288 33.76 -29.54 1.51
C GLN A 288 33.85 -30.75 0.56
N GLN A 289 32.72 -31.31 0.10
CA GLN A 289 32.70 -32.39 -0.90
C GLN A 289 32.94 -31.90 -2.33
N SER A 290 32.79 -30.60 -2.61
CA SER A 290 33.09 -30.00 -3.91
C SER A 290 34.59 -29.74 -4.08
N SER A 291 35.10 -30.03 -5.28
CA SER A 291 36.47 -29.66 -5.70
C SER A 291 36.71 -28.14 -5.79
N LYS A 292 35.64 -27.33 -5.72
CA LYS A 292 35.65 -25.86 -5.83
C LYS A 292 35.60 -25.16 -4.46
N TYR A 293 35.49 -25.94 -3.37
CA TYR A 293 35.37 -25.45 -2.00
C TYR A 293 36.51 -24.50 -1.57
N LYS A 294 36.17 -23.52 -0.72
CA LYS A 294 37.11 -22.57 -0.11
C LYS A 294 36.72 -22.32 1.35
N PRO A 295 37.62 -22.57 2.33
CA PRO A 295 37.37 -22.24 3.73
C PRO A 295 36.96 -20.78 3.92
N GLY A 296 35.94 -20.51 4.73
CA GLY A 296 35.47 -19.16 5.04
C GLY A 296 34.45 -18.57 4.05
N GLU A 297 34.26 -19.14 2.85
CA GLU A 297 33.24 -18.63 1.91
C GLU A 297 31.82 -19.01 2.33
N CYS A 298 31.63 -20.15 3.01
CA CYS A 298 30.33 -20.55 3.57
C CYS A 298 29.83 -19.55 4.60
N GLU A 299 30.62 -19.24 5.62
CA GLU A 299 30.29 -18.32 6.71
C GLU A 299 30.11 -16.88 6.22
N LYS A 300 30.88 -16.50 5.19
CA LYS A 300 30.77 -15.21 4.49
C LYS A 300 29.48 -15.11 3.66
N LYS A 301 29.01 -16.21 3.07
CA LYS A 301 27.75 -16.27 2.31
C LYS A 301 26.53 -16.41 3.21
N TRP A 302 26.62 -17.16 4.29
CA TRP A 302 25.57 -17.29 5.30
C TRP A 302 25.13 -15.92 5.83
N LYS A 303 26.11 -15.07 6.20
CA LYS A 303 25.90 -13.67 6.62
C LYS A 303 25.26 -12.76 5.55
N SER A 304 25.10 -13.22 4.31
CA SER A 304 24.42 -12.49 3.22
C SER A 304 23.04 -13.06 2.88
N PHE A 305 22.61 -14.14 3.54
CA PHE A 305 21.28 -14.70 3.39
C PHE A 305 20.29 -14.01 4.34
N SER A 306 19.00 -14.29 4.16
CA SER A 306 17.96 -13.89 5.10
C SER A 306 16.84 -14.92 5.10
N SER A 307 16.22 -15.14 6.25
CA SER A 307 15.13 -16.11 6.45
C SER A 307 13.87 -15.83 5.61
N ASN A 308 13.75 -14.62 5.05
CA ASN A 308 12.66 -14.22 4.16
C ASN A 308 12.98 -14.35 2.65
N GLY A 309 14.13 -14.95 2.28
CA GLY A 309 14.65 -15.00 0.90
C GLY A 309 13.83 -15.81 -0.12
N GLY A 310 12.68 -16.38 0.24
CA GLY A 310 11.78 -17.15 -0.64
C GLY A 310 12.23 -18.58 -0.96
N VAL A 311 13.52 -18.87 -0.82
CA VAL A 311 14.06 -20.23 -0.72
C VAL A 311 13.81 -20.75 0.70
N THR A 312 13.33 -21.99 0.83
CA THR A 312 12.88 -22.57 2.12
C THR A 312 13.27 -24.05 2.25
N LEU A 313 13.02 -24.66 3.41
CA LEU A 313 13.05 -26.13 3.57
C LEU A 313 12.27 -26.88 2.48
N GLY A 314 11.16 -26.31 1.98
CA GLY A 314 10.40 -26.88 0.87
C GLY A 314 11.19 -26.97 -0.44
N THR A 315 12.17 -26.08 -0.64
CA THR A 315 13.11 -26.11 -1.76
C THR A 315 14.15 -27.21 -1.57
N LEU A 316 14.76 -27.32 -0.38
CA LEU A 316 15.70 -28.40 -0.05
C LEU A 316 15.04 -29.78 -0.19
N ALA A 317 13.79 -29.90 0.29
CA ALA A 317 12.94 -31.07 0.15
C ALA A 317 12.58 -31.41 -1.31
N HIS A 318 12.66 -30.45 -2.24
CA HIS A 318 12.47 -30.69 -3.66
C HIS A 318 13.76 -31.20 -4.31
N LEU A 319 14.91 -30.57 -4.03
CA LEU A 319 16.22 -31.00 -4.51
C LEU A 319 16.56 -32.43 -4.06
N ALA A 320 16.37 -32.73 -2.77
CA ALA A 320 16.58 -34.08 -2.23
C ALA A 320 15.64 -35.14 -2.84
N LYS A 321 14.41 -34.77 -3.21
CA LYS A 321 13.48 -35.70 -3.90
C LYS A 321 13.86 -35.92 -5.37
N GLN A 322 14.43 -34.92 -6.06
CA GLN A 322 15.03 -35.12 -7.38
C GLN A 322 16.22 -36.10 -7.29
N ASP A 323 17.03 -35.98 -6.23
CA ASP A 323 18.20 -36.84 -5.99
C ASP A 323 17.86 -38.20 -5.33
N GLY A 324 16.58 -38.49 -5.12
CA GLY A 324 16.07 -39.82 -4.77
C GLY A 324 15.66 -40.04 -3.31
N TRP A 325 15.65 -39.02 -2.46
CA TRP A 325 15.21 -39.09 -1.06
C TRP A 325 13.78 -39.67 -0.94
N ARG A 326 13.59 -40.58 0.02
CA ARG A 326 12.29 -41.20 0.34
C ARG A 326 11.98 -41.05 1.82
N PHE A 327 10.70 -40.84 2.12
CA PHE A 327 10.21 -40.73 3.49
C PHE A 327 10.48 -42.04 4.25
N PRO A 328 11.19 -42.02 5.39
CA PRO A 328 11.70 -43.25 6.02
C PRO A 328 10.64 -44.09 6.75
N PHE A 329 9.43 -43.56 6.93
CA PHE A 329 8.33 -44.29 7.57
C PHE A 329 7.39 -44.90 6.52
N THR A 330 7.30 -46.23 6.50
CA THR A 330 6.29 -46.95 5.73
C THR A 330 4.91 -46.74 6.36
N LYS A 331 3.93 -46.31 5.57
CA LYS A 331 2.53 -46.34 6.00
C LYS A 331 2.09 -47.81 6.10
N SER A 332 1.81 -48.27 7.32
CA SER A 332 1.03 -49.50 7.50
C SER A 332 -0.36 -49.31 6.91
N HIS A 333 -0.86 -50.31 6.20
CA HIS A 333 -2.26 -50.35 5.79
C HIS A 333 -3.12 -50.68 7.03
N HIS A 334 -4.23 -49.96 7.19
CA HIS A 334 -5.22 -50.28 8.21
C HIS A 334 -6.10 -51.45 7.74
N ASP A 335 -5.69 -52.67 8.07
CA ASP A 335 -6.62 -53.80 8.12
C ASP A 335 -7.43 -53.73 9.42
N THR A 336 -8.74 -53.97 9.31
CA THR A 336 -9.70 -53.84 10.41
C THR A 336 -9.56 -54.97 11.45
N PRO A 337 -9.54 -54.65 12.76
CA PRO A 337 -9.51 -55.67 13.81
C PRO A 337 -10.88 -56.36 13.96
N SER A 338 -10.86 -57.68 14.15
CA SER A 338 -11.99 -58.47 14.65
C SER A 338 -11.57 -59.15 15.97
N PRO A 339 -12.44 -59.26 17.00
CA PRO A 339 -11.99 -59.51 18.37
C PRO A 339 -12.04 -60.99 18.82
N SER A 340 -10.93 -61.52 19.35
CA SER A 340 -10.95 -62.73 20.19
C SER A 340 -9.65 -62.99 20.97
N ALA A 341 -9.76 -63.06 22.31
CA ALA A 341 -8.95 -63.88 23.25
C ALA A 341 -7.41 -63.69 23.34
N GLN A 342 -6.69 -64.04 24.41
CA GLN A 342 -7.00 -64.26 25.84
C GLN A 342 -5.72 -64.07 26.69
N ASN A 343 -5.85 -64.14 28.02
CA ASN A 343 -4.77 -64.03 29.03
C ASN A 343 -3.55 -64.96 28.81
N GLN A 344 -2.37 -64.62 29.37
CA GLN A 344 -1.84 -65.25 30.61
C GLN A 344 -0.44 -64.74 31.07
N PHE A 345 -0.38 -64.34 32.35
CA PHE A 345 0.65 -64.54 33.40
C PHE A 345 2.19 -64.55 33.18
N ASN A 346 2.87 -63.93 34.17
CA ASN A 346 4.09 -64.37 34.89
C ASN A 346 5.48 -64.27 34.20
N ASN A 347 6.62 -64.18 34.91
CA ASN A 347 6.97 -63.58 36.22
C ASN A 347 8.51 -63.59 36.41
N GLY A 348 9.08 -62.66 37.19
CA GLY A 348 10.20 -62.99 38.10
C GLY A 348 11.67 -62.68 37.73
N LYS A 349 12.20 -61.67 38.45
CA LYS A 349 13.36 -61.77 39.38
C LYS A 349 14.83 -61.51 38.95
N ASN A 350 15.46 -60.74 39.85
CA ASN A 350 16.89 -60.65 40.24
C ASN A 350 17.84 -59.90 39.27
N SER A 351 18.51 -58.80 39.66
CA SER A 351 19.51 -58.58 40.75
C SER A 351 20.92 -59.06 40.34
N THR A 352 22.06 -58.39 40.61
CA THR A 352 22.47 -57.74 41.88
C THR A 352 23.74 -56.86 41.68
N VAL A 353 23.84 -55.65 42.31
CA VAL A 353 25.04 -54.98 42.94
C VAL A 353 26.35 -54.80 42.10
N THR A 354 27.25 -53.80 42.25
CA THR A 354 27.51 -52.63 43.14
C THR A 354 27.34 -51.28 42.37
N GLY A 355 27.46 -50.07 42.93
CA GLY A 355 27.59 -49.59 44.33
C GLY A 355 28.14 -48.14 44.38
N ASP A 356 27.64 -47.34 45.33
CA ASP A 356 28.06 -46.02 45.88
C ASP A 356 29.04 -45.13 45.08
N THR A 357 28.77 -43.83 44.90
CA THR A 357 28.86 -42.83 45.98
C THR A 357 28.01 -41.58 45.70
N SER A 358 27.59 -40.89 46.77
CA SER A 358 26.69 -39.73 46.75
C SER A 358 27.31 -38.39 46.34
N THR A 359 26.47 -37.52 45.77
CA THR A 359 26.42 -36.09 46.15
C THR A 359 25.02 -35.55 45.88
N THR A 360 24.54 -34.62 46.71
CA THR A 360 23.16 -34.10 46.65
C THR A 360 23.02 -32.93 45.68
N SER A 361 21.86 -32.84 45.03
CA SER A 361 21.38 -31.61 44.39
C SER A 361 19.90 -31.43 44.73
N ASP A 362 19.63 -30.67 45.78
CA ASP A 362 18.28 -30.39 46.25
C ASP A 362 17.51 -29.53 45.23
N THR A 363 16.69 -30.17 44.42
CA THR A 363 15.59 -29.54 43.69
C THR A 363 14.29 -30.19 44.17
N PRO A 364 13.34 -29.44 44.76
CA PRO A 364 12.05 -29.99 45.12
C PRO A 364 11.34 -30.50 43.85
N ASN A 365 10.86 -31.74 43.88
CA ASN A 365 9.97 -32.23 42.82
C ASN A 365 8.81 -31.23 42.68
N PRO A 366 8.55 -30.68 41.48
CA PRO A 366 7.58 -29.61 41.31
C PRO A 366 6.19 -30.11 41.72
N VAL A 367 5.57 -29.42 42.68
CA VAL A 367 4.28 -29.82 43.24
C VAL A 367 3.24 -29.97 42.12
N PRO A 368 2.56 -31.13 42.01
CA PRO A 368 1.51 -31.33 41.03
C PRO A 368 0.36 -30.35 41.21
N LEU A 369 -0.07 -29.73 40.11
CA LEU A 369 -1.14 -28.76 40.06
C LEU A 369 -2.49 -29.49 40.07
N SER A 370 -3.44 -29.01 40.88
CA SER A 370 -4.82 -29.50 40.79
C SER A 370 -5.45 -29.08 39.46
N LEU A 371 -6.63 -29.61 39.14
CA LEU A 371 -7.36 -29.16 37.95
C LEU A 371 -7.68 -27.66 38.02
N ALA A 372 -8.02 -27.12 39.20
CA ALA A 372 -8.30 -25.69 39.36
C ALA A 372 -7.04 -24.83 39.16
N ASP A 373 -5.90 -25.24 39.72
CA ASP A 373 -4.63 -24.52 39.53
C ASP A 373 -4.18 -24.63 38.06
N THR A 374 -4.41 -25.77 37.42
CA THR A 374 -4.12 -25.99 35.99
C THR A 374 -4.94 -25.03 35.13
N VAL A 375 -6.27 -24.97 35.34
CA VAL A 375 -7.18 -24.06 34.62
C VAL A 375 -6.74 -22.60 34.80
N THR A 376 -6.49 -22.19 36.05
CA THR A 376 -6.08 -20.82 36.40
C THR A 376 -4.74 -20.47 35.75
N THR A 377 -3.73 -21.34 35.86
CA THR A 377 -2.39 -21.08 35.31
C THR A 377 -2.39 -21.06 33.78
N VAL A 378 -3.12 -21.98 33.12
CA VAL A 378 -3.27 -21.99 31.66
C VAL A 378 -3.96 -20.71 31.19
N THR A 379 -5.03 -20.28 31.85
CA THR A 379 -5.74 -19.04 31.51
C THR A 379 -4.81 -17.82 31.62
N ALA A 380 -4.05 -17.73 32.72
CA ALA A 380 -3.09 -16.65 32.95
C ALA A 380 -1.92 -16.65 31.95
N ILE A 381 -1.52 -17.80 31.40
CA ILE A 381 -0.50 -17.87 30.32
C ILE A 381 -1.09 -17.37 29.00
N LEU A 382 -2.29 -17.85 28.62
CA LEU A 382 -2.96 -17.46 27.38
C LEU A 382 -3.29 -15.95 27.35
N GLN A 383 -3.58 -15.35 28.51
CA GLN A 383 -3.84 -13.91 28.65
C GLN A 383 -2.59 -13.02 28.52
N GLN A 384 -1.37 -13.57 28.55
CA GLN A 384 -0.14 -12.77 28.41
C GLN A 384 0.20 -12.38 26.97
N GLY A 385 -0.47 -12.95 25.96
CA GLY A 385 -0.22 -12.60 24.54
C GLY A 385 1.20 -12.91 24.06
N LEU A 386 1.81 -13.97 24.61
CA LEU A 386 3.18 -14.39 24.32
C LEU A 386 3.33 -14.91 22.88
N LYS A 387 4.56 -14.96 22.36
CA LYS A 387 4.81 -15.59 21.04
C LYS A 387 4.58 -17.10 21.12
N ASP A 388 4.20 -17.73 20.01
CA ASP A 388 3.92 -19.17 19.88
C ASP A 388 4.90 -20.08 20.63
N TYR A 389 6.22 -19.86 20.50
CA TYR A 389 7.23 -20.70 21.16
C TYR A 389 7.36 -20.44 22.67
N GLU A 390 7.12 -19.21 23.12
CA GLU A 390 7.16 -18.79 24.53
C GLU A 390 5.93 -19.32 25.26
N GLU A 391 4.74 -19.14 24.67
CA GLU A 391 3.49 -19.70 25.18
C GLU A 391 3.55 -21.23 25.18
N ARG A 392 4.00 -21.86 24.08
CA ARG A 392 4.14 -23.32 23.99
C ARG A 392 5.06 -23.87 25.08
N HIS A 393 6.22 -23.26 25.29
CA HIS A 393 7.16 -23.67 26.33
C HIS A 393 6.57 -23.56 27.74
N GLN A 394 5.85 -22.48 28.05
CA GLN A 394 5.16 -22.35 29.33
C GLN A 394 4.04 -23.38 29.47
N LEU A 395 3.21 -23.59 28.44
CA LEU A 395 2.12 -24.58 28.48
C LEU A 395 2.62 -26.02 28.60
N ASP A 396 3.69 -26.42 27.89
CA ASP A 396 4.34 -27.74 28.08
C ASP A 396 4.93 -27.87 29.49
N THR A 397 5.42 -26.78 30.11
CA THR A 397 5.90 -26.77 31.50
C THR A 397 4.76 -26.95 32.51
N ILE A 398 3.56 -26.42 32.23
CA ILE A 398 2.36 -26.64 33.06
C ILE A 398 1.75 -28.02 32.82
N GLU A 399 1.77 -28.54 31.57
CA GLU A 399 1.35 -29.91 31.27
C GLU A 399 2.14 -30.93 32.10
N ALA A 400 3.47 -30.80 32.11
CA ALA A 400 4.37 -31.68 32.86
C ALA A 400 4.16 -31.63 34.40
N ARG A 401 3.39 -30.67 34.90
CA ARG A 401 3.02 -30.51 36.31
C ARG A 401 1.54 -30.78 36.60
N SER A 402 0.71 -31.01 35.59
CA SER A 402 -0.74 -31.15 35.76
C SER A 402 -1.15 -32.58 36.11
N LEU A 403 -2.21 -32.72 36.90
CA LEU A 403 -2.80 -34.01 37.25
C LEU A 403 -3.79 -34.56 36.19
N ILE A 404 -4.05 -33.84 35.10
CA ILE A 404 -4.85 -34.34 33.96
C ILE A 404 -3.97 -34.86 32.82
N THR A 405 -4.49 -35.83 32.05
CA THR A 405 -3.75 -36.47 30.97
C THR A 405 -3.43 -35.49 29.84
N ARG A 406 -2.29 -35.66 29.15
CA ARG A 406 -1.86 -34.82 28.01
C ARG A 406 -2.99 -34.50 27.00
N PRO A 407 -3.83 -35.46 26.55
CA PRO A 407 -4.97 -35.13 25.66
C PRO A 407 -6.02 -34.24 26.33
N ALA A 408 -6.36 -34.48 27.60
CA ALA A 408 -7.30 -33.66 28.35
C ALA A 408 -6.73 -32.27 28.67
N PHE A 409 -5.42 -32.14 28.89
CA PHE A 409 -4.74 -30.87 29.05
C PHE A 409 -4.82 -30.05 27.75
N TRP A 410 -4.52 -30.63 26.59
CA TRP A 410 -4.59 -29.87 25.33
C TRP A 410 -6.02 -29.58 24.86
N GLU A 411 -7.00 -30.43 25.18
CA GLU A 411 -8.42 -30.07 25.02
C GLU A 411 -8.86 -28.98 26.01
N LEU A 412 -8.32 -28.94 27.24
CA LEU A 412 -8.54 -27.84 28.18
C LEU A 412 -7.93 -26.52 27.69
N VAL A 413 -6.66 -26.51 27.24
CA VAL A 413 -6.01 -25.34 26.63
C VAL A 413 -6.82 -24.84 25.45
N LYS A 414 -7.27 -25.74 24.57
CA LYS A 414 -8.13 -25.44 23.42
C LYS A 414 -9.50 -24.89 23.83
N ALA A 415 -10.13 -25.43 24.87
CA ALA A 415 -11.38 -24.90 25.42
C ALA A 415 -11.20 -23.51 26.04
N LEU A 416 -10.13 -23.28 26.80
CA LEU A 416 -9.81 -21.98 27.41
C LEU A 416 -9.45 -20.92 26.36
N ARG A 417 -8.68 -21.28 25.33
CA ARG A 417 -8.52 -20.46 24.12
C ARG A 417 -9.87 -20.16 23.47
N THR A 418 -10.77 -21.14 23.40
CA THR A 418 -12.10 -20.97 22.80
C THR A 418 -13.00 -20.01 23.59
N SER A 419 -12.86 -19.92 24.92
CA SER A 419 -13.54 -18.91 25.75
C SER A 419 -12.83 -17.55 25.77
N LEU A 420 -11.51 -17.51 25.55
CA LEU A 420 -10.75 -16.25 25.40
C LEU A 420 -10.98 -15.61 24.00
N ASP A 421 -11.38 -16.41 23.01
CA ASP A 421 -11.78 -15.99 21.65
C ASP A 421 -13.26 -15.58 21.51
N GLU A 422 -14.03 -15.56 22.59
CA GLU A 422 -15.33 -14.87 22.57
C GLU A 422 -15.10 -13.38 22.30
N ILE A 423 -15.97 -12.75 21.50
CA ILE A 423 -15.78 -11.33 21.13
C ILE A 423 -16.12 -10.46 22.35
N HIS A 424 -15.06 -9.99 23.03
CA HIS A 424 -15.17 -9.19 24.24
C HIS A 424 -15.85 -7.83 23.98
N PRO A 425 -16.48 -7.21 25.00
CA PRO A 425 -17.01 -5.86 24.89
C PRO A 425 -15.99 -4.83 24.38
N GLU A 426 -14.72 -5.00 24.74
CA GLU A 426 -13.59 -4.18 24.26
C GLU A 426 -13.39 -4.29 22.74
N ASP A 427 -13.49 -5.49 22.16
CA ASP A 427 -13.42 -5.68 20.71
C ASP A 427 -14.63 -5.06 20.00
N HIS A 428 -15.83 -5.09 20.62
CA HIS A 428 -16.99 -4.36 20.11
C HIS A 428 -16.80 -2.83 20.16
N GLN A 429 -16.29 -2.28 21.28
CA GLN A 429 -16.00 -0.85 21.42
C GLN A 429 -14.95 -0.39 20.41
N ARG A 430 -13.83 -1.13 20.31
CA ARG A 430 -12.73 -0.83 19.37
C ARG A 430 -13.15 -0.98 17.91
N PHE A 431 -13.96 -1.98 17.56
CA PHE A 431 -14.56 -2.09 16.23
C PHE A 431 -15.50 -0.91 15.90
N ASN A 432 -16.39 -0.52 16.82
CA ASN A 432 -17.27 0.64 16.62
C ASN A 432 -16.46 1.92 16.40
N GLN A 433 -15.49 2.20 17.28
CA GLN A 433 -14.55 3.31 17.16
C GLN A 433 -13.84 3.34 15.79
N LEU A 434 -13.40 2.18 15.27
CA LEU A 434 -12.80 2.06 13.94
C LEU A 434 -13.79 2.32 12.80
N VAL A 435 -15.08 1.96 12.95
CA VAL A 435 -16.14 2.29 11.98
C VAL A 435 -16.47 3.78 12.01
N ASP A 436 -16.53 4.40 13.18
CA ASP A 436 -16.83 5.83 13.32
C ASP A 436 -15.68 6.68 12.75
N TRP A 437 -14.43 6.27 13.00
CA TRP A 437 -13.24 6.85 12.36
C TRP A 437 -13.14 6.61 10.85
N HIS A 438 -13.66 5.49 10.35
CA HIS A 438 -13.78 5.24 8.91
C HIS A 438 -14.78 6.20 8.26
N ASN A 439 -15.82 6.58 9.00
CA ASN A 439 -16.92 7.42 8.53
C ASN A 439 -16.73 8.91 8.85
N ALA A 440 -15.66 9.26 9.58
CA ALA A 440 -15.28 10.63 9.91
C ALA A 440 -15.06 11.48 8.64
N THR A 441 -15.38 12.77 8.74
CA THR A 441 -15.21 13.76 7.66
C THR A 441 -14.58 15.03 8.17
N LEU A 442 -13.79 15.67 7.33
CA LEU A 442 -13.12 16.93 7.64
C LEU A 442 -14.13 18.10 7.53
N ASN A 443 -14.35 18.85 8.62
CA ASN A 443 -15.34 19.95 8.61
C ASN A 443 -14.77 21.22 7.96
N LEU A 444 -14.79 21.27 6.63
CA LEU A 444 -14.23 22.39 5.86
C LEU A 444 -14.89 23.75 6.19
N ASN A 445 -16.11 23.79 6.72
CA ASN A 445 -16.76 25.04 7.17
C ASN A 445 -16.12 25.65 8.41
N HIS A 446 -15.47 24.85 9.25
CA HIS A 446 -14.73 25.33 10.41
C HIS A 446 -13.26 25.57 10.05
N ILE A 447 -12.67 24.68 9.26
CA ILE A 447 -11.23 24.66 8.96
C ILE A 447 -10.81 25.73 7.93
N LEU A 448 -11.64 26.02 6.91
CA LEU A 448 -11.30 26.97 5.84
C LEU A 448 -12.10 28.28 5.98
N PRO A 449 -11.59 29.42 5.46
CA PRO A 449 -12.35 30.66 5.37
C PRO A 449 -13.71 30.45 4.66
N PRO A 450 -14.80 31.12 5.08
CA PRO A 450 -16.16 30.77 4.65
C PRO A 450 -16.39 30.77 3.13
N THR A 451 -15.70 31.64 2.40
CA THR A 451 -15.78 31.74 0.94
C THR A 451 -15.18 30.50 0.28
N LEU A 452 -13.99 30.09 0.72
CA LEU A 452 -13.30 28.91 0.20
C LEU A 452 -13.96 27.60 0.65
N ALA A 453 -14.43 27.53 1.90
CA ALA A 453 -15.17 26.38 2.43
C ALA A 453 -16.40 26.04 1.57
N LYS A 454 -17.20 27.06 1.22
CA LYS A 454 -18.37 26.92 0.35
C LYS A 454 -17.98 26.40 -1.03
N ALA A 455 -16.91 26.93 -1.63
CA ALA A 455 -16.42 26.48 -2.93
C ALA A 455 -15.94 25.03 -2.92
N PHE A 456 -15.23 24.57 -1.89
CA PHE A 456 -14.83 23.16 -1.74
C PHE A 456 -16.04 22.21 -1.62
N ILE A 457 -17.05 22.60 -0.83
CA ILE A 457 -18.26 21.78 -0.62
C ILE A 457 -19.15 21.77 -1.87
N HIS A 458 -19.27 22.89 -2.56
CA HIS A 458 -19.95 22.99 -3.86
C HIS A 458 -19.24 22.15 -4.92
N ASP A 459 -17.92 22.30 -5.08
CA ASP A 459 -17.16 21.58 -6.10
C ASP A 459 -17.10 20.08 -5.85
N GLY A 460 -17.04 19.63 -4.59
CA GLY A 460 -17.20 18.22 -4.22
C GLY A 460 -18.55 17.65 -4.66
N LYS A 461 -19.64 18.40 -4.47
CA LYS A 461 -20.99 18.05 -4.95
C LYS A 461 -21.07 18.03 -6.48
N ILE A 462 -20.54 19.04 -7.18
CA ILE A 462 -20.52 19.10 -8.66
C ILE A 462 -19.70 17.95 -9.27
N LEU A 463 -18.54 17.64 -8.69
CA LEU A 463 -17.67 16.55 -9.14
C LEU A 463 -18.13 15.17 -8.67
N ASN A 464 -19.09 15.07 -7.73
CA ASN A 464 -19.55 13.84 -7.08
C ASN A 464 -18.39 13.05 -6.44
N ILE A 465 -17.68 13.72 -5.54
CA ILE A 465 -16.53 13.26 -4.73
C ILE A 465 -16.64 13.80 -3.30
N ASP A 466 -15.94 13.19 -2.36
CA ASP A 466 -15.74 13.75 -1.01
C ASP A 466 -14.83 14.99 -1.10
N PRO A 467 -15.21 16.16 -0.54
CA PRO A 467 -14.37 17.35 -0.48
C PRO A 467 -12.97 17.15 0.14
N VAL A 468 -12.77 16.14 1.00
CA VAL A 468 -11.42 15.81 1.51
C VAL A 468 -10.47 15.39 0.39
N SER A 469 -11.01 14.89 -0.73
CA SER A 469 -10.24 14.58 -1.95
C SER A 469 -9.62 15.84 -2.56
N LEU A 470 -10.29 16.98 -2.49
CA LEU A 470 -9.78 18.27 -2.96
C LEU A 470 -8.70 18.80 -2.00
N TRP A 471 -8.97 18.72 -0.69
CA TRP A 471 -8.05 19.14 0.37
C TRP A 471 -6.67 18.45 0.27
N GLN A 472 -6.66 17.15 -0.01
CA GLN A 472 -5.43 16.37 -0.15
C GLN A 472 -4.50 16.84 -1.28
N TYR A 473 -5.01 17.44 -2.36
CA TYR A 473 -4.15 18.07 -3.38
C TYR A 473 -3.86 19.54 -3.07
N PHE A 474 -4.78 20.23 -2.38
CA PHE A 474 -4.67 21.66 -2.11
C PHE A 474 -3.57 22.00 -1.10
N LEU A 475 -3.52 21.31 0.04
CA LEU A 475 -2.54 21.56 1.12
C LEU A 475 -1.07 21.49 0.61
N PRO A 476 -0.63 20.45 -0.13
CA PRO A 476 0.71 20.41 -0.74
C PRO A 476 0.97 21.52 -1.77
N VAL A 477 -0.06 21.98 -2.51
CA VAL A 477 0.12 23.06 -3.48
C VAL A 477 0.35 24.40 -2.79
N VAL A 478 -0.42 24.73 -1.76
CA VAL A 478 -0.25 25.97 -0.97
C VAL A 478 1.18 26.08 -0.46
N LEU A 479 1.67 25.05 0.23
CA LEU A 479 3.01 25.03 0.79
C LEU A 479 4.12 25.00 -0.29
N SER A 480 3.87 24.40 -1.46
CA SER A 480 4.84 24.40 -2.56
C SER A 480 5.07 25.76 -3.21
N LEU A 481 4.06 26.64 -3.22
CA LEU A 481 4.15 27.97 -3.81
C LEU A 481 4.96 28.92 -2.93
N VAL A 482 4.76 28.81 -1.60
CA VAL A 482 5.52 29.49 -0.55
C VAL A 482 7.01 29.12 -0.59
N GLY A 483 7.31 27.83 -0.81
CA GLY A 483 8.68 27.35 -0.96
C GLY A 483 9.55 27.64 0.27
N LYS A 484 10.77 28.15 0.02
CA LYS A 484 11.75 28.55 1.05
C LYS A 484 11.60 30.02 1.46
N GLY A 485 10.63 30.74 0.89
CA GLY A 485 10.36 32.13 1.24
C GLY A 485 9.88 32.28 2.69
N ILE A 486 9.06 31.34 3.18
CA ILE A 486 8.55 31.36 4.55
C ILE A 486 8.78 30.02 5.23
N ASN A 487 9.28 30.08 6.46
CA ASN A 487 9.26 29.00 7.44
C ASN A 487 8.44 29.43 8.67
N LEU A 488 7.97 28.45 9.45
CA LEU A 488 7.36 28.69 10.77
C LEU A 488 8.40 28.38 11.85
N ASP A 489 8.70 29.34 12.71
CA ASP A 489 9.61 29.23 13.85
C ASP A 489 8.84 28.90 15.13
N VAL A 490 9.31 27.87 15.82
CA VAL A 490 8.79 27.38 17.11
C VAL A 490 9.90 27.35 18.17
N GLU A 491 10.78 28.36 18.09
CA GLU A 491 11.95 28.72 18.91
C GLU A 491 13.07 27.65 18.96
N SER A 492 12.68 26.43 19.31
CA SER A 492 13.50 25.22 19.31
C SER A 492 14.04 24.83 17.93
N HIS A 493 13.28 25.10 16.86
CA HIS A 493 13.63 24.82 15.47
C HIS A 493 12.67 25.54 14.49
N THR A 494 13.00 25.52 13.20
CA THR A 494 12.10 25.98 12.14
C THR A 494 11.44 24.82 11.40
N ILE A 495 10.23 25.06 10.89
CA ILE A 495 9.38 24.11 10.17
C ILE A 495 9.31 24.54 8.69
N PRO A 496 9.75 23.69 7.75
CA PRO A 496 9.66 23.99 6.33
C PRO A 496 8.25 23.79 5.77
N ALA A 497 7.88 24.58 4.76
CA ALA A 497 6.60 24.48 4.04
C ALA A 497 6.51 23.20 3.17
N ILE A 498 6.25 22.06 3.81
CA ILE A 498 6.23 20.73 3.16
C ILE A 498 5.09 19.84 3.72
N ALA A 499 4.08 19.55 2.91
CA ALA A 499 3.12 18.48 3.16
C ALA A 499 3.26 17.35 2.14
N TRP A 500 3.16 16.11 2.63
CA TRP A 500 3.08 14.89 1.82
C TRP A 500 1.74 14.21 2.09
N THR A 501 0.88 14.10 1.07
CA THR A 501 -0.49 13.58 1.21
C THR A 501 -0.73 12.31 0.39
N CYS A 502 -1.64 11.48 0.89
CA CYS A 502 -1.99 10.20 0.28
C CYS A 502 -3.51 9.95 0.39
N LEU A 503 -4.19 9.96 -0.76
CA LEU A 503 -5.63 9.72 -0.87
C LEU A 503 -5.89 8.23 -1.12
N VAL A 504 -6.22 7.50 -0.05
CA VAL A 504 -6.36 6.03 -0.06
C VAL A 504 -7.79 5.66 -0.46
N GLY A 505 -7.98 5.08 -1.64
CA GLY A 505 -9.30 4.69 -2.12
C GLY A 505 -9.28 3.94 -3.45
N GLU A 506 -10.36 3.22 -3.73
CA GLU A 506 -10.48 2.35 -4.91
C GLU A 506 -10.49 3.12 -6.25
N SER A 507 -10.60 2.39 -7.37
CA SER A 507 -10.90 3.02 -8.66
C SER A 507 -12.28 3.66 -8.63
N GLY A 508 -12.49 4.74 -9.39
CA GLY A 508 -13.78 5.43 -9.46
C GLY A 508 -14.10 6.40 -8.31
N THR A 509 -13.38 6.37 -7.17
CA THR A 509 -13.61 7.32 -6.05
C THR A 509 -13.38 8.80 -6.42
N GLY A 510 -12.75 9.06 -7.58
CA GLY A 510 -12.66 10.39 -8.16
C GLY A 510 -11.37 11.15 -7.87
N LYS A 511 -10.33 10.48 -7.37
CA LYS A 511 -8.99 11.04 -7.11
C LYS A 511 -8.49 11.95 -8.24
N SER A 512 -8.53 11.46 -9.48
CA SER A 512 -8.12 12.18 -10.69
C SER A 512 -9.02 13.37 -11.07
N ARG A 513 -10.29 13.41 -10.60
CA ARG A 513 -11.17 14.59 -10.72
C ARG A 513 -10.71 15.71 -9.79
N ALA A 514 -10.38 15.35 -8.54
CA ALA A 514 -9.84 16.28 -7.56
C ALA A 514 -8.46 16.82 -7.99
N GLU A 515 -7.54 15.93 -8.39
CA GLU A 515 -6.23 16.32 -8.94
C GLU A 515 -6.39 17.33 -10.09
N LYS A 516 -7.26 17.02 -11.06
CA LYS A 516 -7.42 17.85 -12.25
C LYS A 516 -7.92 19.25 -11.93
N LEU A 517 -8.85 19.41 -10.98
CA LEU A 517 -9.35 20.73 -10.58
C LEU A 517 -8.27 21.53 -9.85
N ILE A 518 -7.69 20.96 -8.79
CA ILE A 518 -6.72 21.67 -7.93
C ILE A 518 -5.42 21.99 -8.67
N LEU A 519 -4.90 21.05 -9.47
CA LEU A 519 -3.63 21.25 -10.18
C LEU A 519 -3.77 22.00 -11.51
N ALA A 520 -4.97 22.32 -12.00
CA ALA A 520 -5.13 22.97 -13.30
C ALA A 520 -4.37 24.31 -13.42
N PRO A 521 -4.47 25.27 -12.48
CA PRO A 521 -3.73 26.53 -12.57
C PRO A 521 -2.20 26.31 -12.44
N LEU A 522 -1.77 25.31 -11.66
CA LEU A 522 -0.36 24.95 -11.51
C LEU A 522 0.22 24.32 -12.79
N LYS A 523 -0.55 23.46 -13.48
CA LYS A 523 -0.21 22.88 -14.79
C LYS A 523 -0.14 23.96 -15.88
N GLN A 524 -1.04 24.95 -15.83
CA GLN A 524 -1.00 26.13 -16.72
C GLN A 524 0.27 26.97 -16.50
N ARG A 525 0.61 27.28 -15.24
CA ARG A 525 1.84 28.01 -14.85
C ARG A 525 3.11 27.26 -15.30
N GLN A 526 3.18 25.95 -15.09
CA GLN A 526 4.29 25.13 -15.61
C GLN A 526 4.41 25.21 -17.14
N HIS A 527 3.30 25.23 -17.88
CA HIS A 527 3.34 25.31 -19.34
C HIS A 527 3.80 26.69 -19.84
N GLN A 528 3.32 27.77 -19.22
CA GLN A 528 3.76 29.15 -19.50
C GLN A 528 5.27 29.29 -19.24
N GLU A 529 5.73 28.79 -18.10
CA GLU A 529 7.13 28.85 -17.70
C GLU A 529 8.05 28.01 -18.61
N LYS A 530 7.60 26.80 -18.98
CA LYS A 530 8.32 25.96 -19.95
C LYS A 530 8.40 26.62 -21.34
N LYS A 531 7.41 27.43 -21.72
CA LYS A 531 7.46 28.27 -22.94
C LYS A 531 8.48 29.40 -22.78
N ARG A 532 8.49 30.13 -21.64
CA ARG A 532 9.51 31.15 -21.33
C ARG A 532 10.92 30.59 -21.44
N TYR A 533 11.20 29.50 -20.74
CA TYR A 533 12.54 28.91 -20.67
C TYR A 533 13.01 28.37 -22.03
N ARG A 534 12.12 27.73 -22.81
CA ARG A 534 12.43 27.30 -24.19
C ARG A 534 12.81 28.48 -25.09
N SER A 535 12.08 29.59 -25.01
CA SER A 535 12.41 30.81 -25.76
C SER A 535 13.77 31.39 -25.32
N ALA A 536 13.99 31.50 -24.02
CA ALA A 536 15.23 32.04 -23.45
C ALA A 536 16.47 31.16 -23.75
N ILE A 537 16.35 29.83 -23.71
CA ILE A 537 17.41 28.90 -24.15
C ILE A 537 17.70 29.07 -25.64
N LYS A 538 16.66 29.24 -26.47
CA LYS A 538 16.88 29.42 -27.91
C LYS A 538 17.63 30.73 -28.16
N GLU A 539 17.18 31.83 -27.57
CA GLU A 539 17.83 33.14 -27.70
C GLU A 539 19.28 33.11 -27.16
N TYR A 540 19.52 32.45 -26.03
CA TYR A 540 20.87 32.25 -25.49
C TYR A 540 21.78 31.49 -26.47
N LYS A 541 21.30 30.38 -27.06
CA LYS A 541 22.06 29.64 -28.08
C LYS A 541 22.27 30.44 -29.35
N ASP A 542 21.26 31.17 -29.81
CA ASP A 542 21.34 32.03 -30.99
C ASP A 542 22.38 33.16 -30.76
N ARG A 543 22.46 33.73 -29.53
CA ARG A 543 23.49 34.71 -29.12
C ARG A 543 24.89 34.09 -29.02
N ILE A 544 25.03 32.91 -28.40
CA ILE A 544 26.30 32.15 -28.33
C ILE A 544 26.86 31.86 -29.74
N ASN A 545 25.99 31.48 -30.68
CA ASN A 545 26.39 31.18 -32.06
C ASN A 545 26.76 32.44 -32.88
N GLN A 546 26.32 33.63 -32.46
CA GLN A 546 26.60 34.92 -33.11
C GLN A 546 27.78 35.69 -32.48
N LYS A 547 28.31 35.19 -31.34
CA LYS A 547 29.39 35.80 -30.59
C LYS A 547 30.68 35.90 -31.42
N LYS A 548 31.34 37.07 -31.42
CA LYS A 548 32.71 37.23 -31.93
C LYS A 548 33.72 36.94 -30.83
N GLN A 549 34.98 36.73 -31.23
CA GLN A 549 36.04 36.22 -30.37
C GLN A 549 36.30 37.12 -29.14
N ASP A 550 36.17 38.44 -29.29
CA ASP A 550 36.42 39.43 -28.23
C ASP A 550 35.16 39.89 -27.46
N ASP A 551 33.95 39.43 -27.84
CA ASP A 551 32.71 39.81 -27.15
C ASP A 551 32.63 39.13 -25.77
N PRO A 552 31.98 39.73 -24.75
CA PRO A 552 31.61 39.01 -23.54
C PRO A 552 30.67 37.85 -23.87
N SER A 553 30.77 36.73 -23.14
CA SER A 553 29.78 35.65 -23.28
C SER A 553 28.43 36.13 -22.73
N PRO A 554 27.30 35.86 -23.41
CA PRO A 554 25.98 36.16 -22.86
C PRO A 554 25.74 35.37 -21.57
N GLU A 555 24.95 35.94 -20.65
CA GLU A 555 24.55 35.24 -19.43
C GLU A 555 23.58 34.07 -19.74
N PRO A 556 23.68 32.94 -19.01
CA PRO A 556 22.75 31.83 -19.17
C PRO A 556 21.34 32.23 -18.68
N PRO A 557 20.27 31.73 -19.33
CA PRO A 557 18.91 32.11 -18.97
C PRO A 557 18.49 31.51 -17.62
N LYS A 558 17.83 32.31 -16.77
CA LYS A 558 17.26 31.84 -15.48
C LYS A 558 16.49 30.51 -15.67
N PRO A 559 16.79 29.43 -14.90
CA PRO A 559 16.23 28.09 -15.08
C PRO A 559 14.70 28.01 -15.17
N GLU A 560 14.16 26.97 -15.82
CA GLU A 560 12.70 26.68 -15.78
C GLU A 560 12.23 26.46 -14.32
N ARG A 561 11.24 27.24 -13.88
CA ARG A 561 10.68 27.08 -12.54
C ARG A 561 9.88 25.77 -12.38
N LYS A 562 10.08 25.19 -11.20
CA LYS A 562 9.79 23.85 -10.70
C LYS A 562 8.34 23.43 -10.42
N TYR A 563 7.33 24.24 -10.73
CA TYR A 563 5.98 24.15 -10.12
C TYR A 563 5.43 22.72 -9.89
N LEU A 564 5.49 21.85 -10.92
CA LEU A 564 4.92 20.51 -10.86
C LEU A 564 5.79 19.43 -11.53
N PHE A 565 6.03 18.33 -10.83
CA PHE A 565 6.48 17.05 -11.38
C PHE A 565 5.29 16.06 -11.48
N GLU A 566 5.01 15.56 -12.69
CA GLU A 566 4.02 14.48 -12.93
C GLU A 566 4.72 13.14 -13.23
N VAL A 567 5.84 13.19 -13.98
CA VAL A 567 6.70 12.05 -14.29
C VAL A 567 8.15 12.48 -14.19
N ALA A 568 8.91 11.83 -13.30
CA ALA A 568 10.34 12.02 -13.07
C ALA A 568 10.91 10.79 -12.35
N THR A 569 12.24 10.67 -12.30
CA THR A 569 12.99 9.85 -11.33
C THR A 569 13.41 10.72 -10.15
N ILE A 570 13.78 10.13 -9.00
CA ILE A 570 14.23 10.92 -7.83
C ILE A 570 15.44 11.81 -8.16
N GLN A 571 16.43 11.28 -8.87
CA GLN A 571 17.62 12.05 -9.31
C GLN A 571 17.23 13.24 -10.22
N ALA A 572 16.26 13.04 -11.12
CA ALA A 572 15.74 14.13 -11.95
C ALA A 572 14.89 15.14 -11.16
N VAL A 573 14.27 14.76 -10.04
CA VAL A 573 13.65 15.72 -9.11
C VAL A 573 14.73 16.51 -8.38
N MET A 574 15.76 15.84 -7.85
CA MET A 574 16.87 16.47 -7.11
C MET A 574 17.63 17.50 -7.93
N ARG A 575 18.13 17.15 -9.13
CA ARG A 575 18.81 18.11 -10.02
C ARG A 575 17.91 19.28 -10.41
N ARG A 576 16.60 19.06 -10.53
CA ARG A 576 15.65 20.14 -10.82
C ARG A 576 15.33 21.00 -9.59
N LEU A 577 15.50 20.50 -8.36
CA LEU A 577 15.31 21.23 -7.11
C LEU A 577 16.49 22.17 -6.77
N SER A 578 17.75 21.78 -7.02
CA SER A 578 18.90 22.69 -6.88
C SER A 578 18.76 23.93 -7.76
N GLU A 579 18.18 23.76 -8.95
CA GLU A 579 17.95 24.84 -9.92
C GLU A 579 16.79 25.80 -9.56
N GLN A 580 16.15 25.69 -8.38
CA GLN A 580 14.95 26.47 -8.01
C GLN A 580 15.16 27.73 -7.17
N GLY A 581 16.34 27.95 -6.58
CA GLY A 581 16.53 29.03 -5.62
C GLY A 581 15.57 28.89 -4.43
N LEU A 582 14.70 29.89 -4.20
CA LEU A 582 13.70 29.85 -3.12
C LEU A 582 12.42 29.06 -3.44
N ASN A 583 12.20 28.64 -4.69
CA ASN A 583 10.89 28.09 -5.10
C ASN A 583 10.69 26.64 -4.62
N GLY A 584 9.49 26.32 -4.13
CA GLY A 584 9.07 24.94 -3.86
C GLY A 584 8.53 24.23 -5.11
N SER A 585 8.10 22.97 -4.95
CA SER A 585 7.57 22.14 -6.04
C SER A 585 6.64 21.05 -5.53
N VAL A 586 5.59 20.70 -6.28
CA VAL A 586 4.76 19.50 -6.01
C VAL A 586 5.21 18.34 -6.87
N TRP A 587 5.34 17.15 -6.29
CA TRP A 587 5.34 15.88 -7.03
C TRP A 587 3.94 15.26 -6.94
N ALA A 588 3.16 15.36 -8.01
CA ALA A 588 1.81 14.80 -8.07
C ALA A 588 1.79 13.46 -8.81
N ARG A 589 1.03 12.50 -8.30
CA ARG A 589 0.77 11.21 -8.97
C ARG A 589 -0.66 10.73 -8.73
N ASP A 590 -1.42 10.48 -9.78
CA ASP A 590 -2.73 9.80 -9.71
C ASP A 590 -2.61 8.40 -9.04
N GLU A 591 -1.46 7.73 -9.20
CA GLU A 591 -1.08 6.54 -8.42
C GLU A 591 0.35 6.63 -7.81
N LEU A 592 0.43 6.95 -6.52
CA LEU A 592 1.66 6.97 -5.71
C LEU A 592 2.34 5.60 -5.62
N ALA A 593 1.64 4.49 -5.87
CA ALA A 593 2.30 3.18 -5.96
C ALA A 593 3.34 3.12 -7.10
N GLY A 594 3.19 3.95 -8.15
CA GLY A 594 4.23 4.15 -9.17
C GLY A 594 5.47 4.87 -8.61
N LEU A 595 5.27 5.87 -7.73
CA LEU A 595 6.37 6.56 -7.04
C LEU A 595 7.14 5.58 -6.14
N PHE A 596 6.45 4.88 -5.22
CA PHE A 596 7.09 3.94 -4.29
C PHE A 596 7.78 2.76 -5.00
N LYS A 597 7.25 2.31 -6.15
CA LYS A 597 7.95 1.34 -7.02
C LYS A 597 9.19 1.94 -7.69
N SER A 598 9.15 3.20 -8.12
CA SER A 598 10.32 3.87 -8.72
C SER A 598 11.43 4.22 -7.73
N LEU A 599 11.11 4.43 -6.46
CA LEU A 599 12.12 4.54 -5.39
C LEU A 599 12.79 3.18 -5.14
N ASN A 600 12.02 2.09 -5.16
CA ASN A 600 12.55 0.73 -5.11
C ASN A 600 13.25 0.25 -6.41
N GLN A 601 13.36 1.06 -7.47
CA GLN A 601 14.18 0.69 -8.65
C GLN A 601 15.69 0.76 -8.37
N PHE A 602 16.11 1.34 -7.24
CA PHE A 602 17.49 1.29 -6.76
C PHE A 602 17.78 0.02 -5.92
N ASN A 603 16.74 -0.64 -5.37
CA ASN A 603 16.88 -1.88 -4.60
C ASN A 603 17.02 -3.11 -5.50
N ALA A 604 18.19 -3.26 -6.13
CA ALA A 604 18.52 -4.40 -6.99
C ALA A 604 19.99 -4.85 -6.85
N ARG A 605 20.29 -5.51 -5.71
CA ARG A 605 21.54 -6.24 -5.35
C ARG A 605 22.69 -5.44 -4.71
N SER A 606 22.63 -4.11 -4.63
CA SER A 606 23.38 -3.34 -3.62
C SER A 606 22.53 -3.16 -2.36
N GLY A 607 23.18 -2.97 -1.21
CA GLY A 607 22.51 -2.72 0.08
C GLY A 607 22.20 -1.24 0.34
N GLU A 608 22.07 -0.44 -0.72
CA GLU A 608 22.08 1.02 -0.67
C GLU A 608 20.77 1.57 -1.24
N ASN A 609 19.94 2.17 -0.38
CA ASN A 609 18.62 2.68 -0.77
C ASN A 609 18.66 4.21 -0.99
N GLU A 610 19.74 4.69 -1.64
CA GLU A 610 20.08 6.11 -1.88
C GLU A 610 18.84 6.95 -2.24
N GLY A 611 18.06 6.48 -3.21
CA GLY A 611 16.87 7.19 -3.70
C GLY A 611 15.75 7.36 -2.67
N LEU A 612 15.63 6.48 -1.68
CA LEU A 612 14.69 6.66 -0.57
C LEU A 612 15.33 7.47 0.57
N GLU A 613 16.60 7.25 0.90
CA GLU A 613 17.31 8.03 1.93
C GLU A 613 17.35 9.52 1.60
N CYS A 614 17.66 9.88 0.35
CA CYS A 614 17.56 11.26 -0.14
C CYS A 614 16.13 11.79 -0.02
N LEU A 615 15.11 11.01 -0.40
CA LEU A 615 13.72 11.46 -0.29
C LEU A 615 13.30 11.70 1.16
N LEU A 616 13.70 10.84 2.10
CA LEU A 616 13.35 10.98 3.52
C LEU A 616 13.91 12.26 4.13
N LYS A 617 15.13 12.67 3.77
CA LYS A 617 15.74 13.97 4.13
C LYS A 617 14.90 15.16 3.62
N MET A 618 14.39 15.07 2.39
CA MET A 618 13.54 16.13 1.81
C MET A 618 12.20 16.34 2.55
N TRP A 619 11.76 15.40 3.40
CA TRP A 619 10.59 15.65 4.26
C TRP A 619 10.92 16.62 5.39
N ASP A 620 12.11 16.49 5.99
CA ASP A 620 12.57 17.33 7.10
C ASP A 620 13.07 18.71 6.58
N GLY A 621 13.18 18.89 5.25
CA GLY A 621 13.53 20.15 4.55
C GLY A 621 14.94 20.18 4.00
N ASP A 622 15.76 19.20 4.40
CA ASP A 622 17.17 19.10 4.07
C ASP A 622 17.45 19.00 2.56
N GLY A 623 18.68 19.36 2.21
CA GLY A 623 19.28 19.12 0.91
C GLY A 623 20.06 17.81 0.82
N SER A 624 20.93 17.73 -0.18
CA SER A 624 21.93 16.69 -0.39
C SER A 624 22.97 17.18 -1.41
N LEU A 625 24.24 16.92 -1.13
CA LEU A 625 25.30 16.99 -2.14
C LEU A 625 25.23 15.70 -2.97
N VAL A 626 25.23 15.83 -4.30
CA VAL A 626 25.20 14.69 -5.23
C VAL A 626 26.42 14.77 -6.12
N ASP A 627 27.43 13.97 -5.80
CA ASP A 627 28.65 13.85 -6.58
C ASP A 627 28.51 12.80 -7.70
N ARG A 628 29.08 13.12 -8.86
CA ARG A 628 29.07 12.28 -10.07
C ARG A 628 30.45 12.27 -10.71
N VAL A 629 30.70 11.27 -11.56
CA VAL A 629 32.00 11.05 -12.21
C VAL A 629 32.45 12.25 -13.04
N ASN A 630 31.50 12.92 -13.72
CA ASN A 630 31.73 14.19 -14.40
C ASN A 630 31.36 15.35 -13.46
N ALA A 631 32.29 15.78 -12.61
CA ALA A 631 32.02 16.76 -11.57
C ALA A 631 31.57 18.15 -12.10
N GLU A 632 31.94 18.51 -13.34
CA GLU A 632 31.62 19.81 -13.95
C GLU A 632 30.18 19.89 -14.50
N ASP A 633 29.65 18.78 -15.03
CA ASP A 633 28.31 18.72 -15.66
C ASP A 633 27.24 18.08 -14.75
N ASP A 634 27.57 16.91 -14.18
CA ASP A 634 26.60 15.98 -13.59
C ASP A 634 26.45 16.13 -12.07
N SER A 635 27.48 16.60 -11.34
CA SER A 635 27.38 16.89 -9.90
C SER A 635 26.46 18.08 -9.62
N TYR A 636 25.85 18.12 -8.43
CA TYR A 636 25.10 19.29 -7.95
C TYR A 636 24.91 19.29 -6.44
N ALA A 637 24.92 20.49 -5.85
CA ALA A 637 24.49 20.72 -4.49
C ALA A 637 22.99 21.08 -4.45
N VAL A 638 22.22 20.41 -3.61
CA VAL A 638 20.94 20.93 -3.11
C VAL A 638 21.20 21.29 -1.65
N GLU A 639 21.02 22.55 -1.25
CA GLU A 639 21.24 22.99 0.15
C GLU A 639 20.00 22.71 1.02
N GLU A 640 18.83 23.07 0.50
CA GLU A 640 17.52 22.89 1.13
C GLU A 640 16.46 22.59 0.07
N THR A 641 15.48 21.76 0.41
CA THR A 641 14.34 21.39 -0.44
C THR A 641 13.00 21.81 0.14
N ARG A 642 12.00 21.97 -0.74
CA ARG A 642 10.57 22.14 -0.39
C ARG A 642 9.71 21.28 -1.29
N LEU A 643 10.05 19.99 -1.32
CA LEU A 643 9.39 18.97 -2.14
C LEU A 643 8.11 18.52 -1.47
N ASN A 644 7.00 19.09 -1.92
CA ASN A 644 5.65 18.69 -1.53
C ASN A 644 5.21 17.47 -2.36
N ILE A 645 4.40 16.57 -1.80
CA ILE A 645 3.95 15.35 -2.50
C ILE A 645 2.44 15.22 -2.37
N ALA A 646 1.76 14.89 -3.47
CA ALA A 646 0.32 14.64 -3.46
C ALA A 646 -0.04 13.46 -4.37
N GLY A 647 -1.01 12.65 -3.98
CA GLY A 647 -1.51 11.63 -4.91
C GLY A 647 -2.45 10.59 -4.34
N GLY A 648 -2.95 9.75 -5.26
CA GLY A 648 -3.85 8.65 -4.96
C GLY A 648 -3.11 7.33 -4.70
N ILE A 649 -3.71 6.43 -3.92
CA ILE A 649 -3.29 5.02 -3.89
C ILE A 649 -4.49 4.09 -3.70
N GLN A 650 -4.45 2.92 -4.33
CA GLN A 650 -5.47 1.88 -4.13
C GLN A 650 -5.15 1.07 -2.86
N PRO A 651 -6.14 0.64 -2.05
CA PRO A 651 -5.89 -0.14 -0.83
C PRO A 651 -5.07 -1.42 -1.05
N GLY A 652 -5.24 -2.08 -2.21
CA GLY A 652 -4.42 -3.24 -2.60
C GLY A 652 -2.95 -2.90 -2.91
N ALA A 653 -2.67 -1.68 -3.39
CA ALA A 653 -1.32 -1.19 -3.66
C ALA A 653 -0.67 -0.56 -2.42
N PHE A 654 -1.46 0.08 -1.55
CA PHE A 654 -1.02 0.53 -0.22
C PHE A 654 -0.43 -0.63 0.58
N ARG A 655 -1.14 -1.76 0.67
CA ARG A 655 -0.66 -3.02 1.29
C ARG A 655 0.58 -3.65 0.66
N GLN A 656 1.02 -3.17 -0.51
CA GLN A 656 2.27 -3.60 -1.15
C GLN A 656 3.41 -2.61 -0.90
N ALA A 657 3.14 -1.30 -0.93
CA ALA A 657 4.12 -0.26 -0.65
C ALA A 657 4.48 -0.18 0.84
N PHE A 658 3.49 -0.37 1.72
CA PHE A 658 3.60 -0.29 3.18
C PHE A 658 3.25 -1.65 3.80
N LYS A 659 3.96 -2.69 3.35
CA LYS A 659 3.74 -4.08 3.79
C LYS A 659 4.35 -4.37 5.17
N ASP A 660 5.36 -3.60 5.57
CA ASP A 660 6.04 -3.77 6.86
C ASP A 660 5.30 -2.98 7.96
N PRO A 661 4.71 -3.64 8.97
CA PRO A 661 3.96 -2.97 10.04
C PRO A 661 4.85 -2.22 11.05
N SER A 662 6.18 -2.25 10.89
CA SER A 662 7.13 -1.50 11.71
C SER A 662 7.59 -0.17 11.11
N ASP A 663 7.34 0.08 9.81
CA ASP A 663 7.86 1.23 9.04
C ASP A 663 9.35 1.54 9.35
N PRO A 664 10.27 0.57 9.15
CA PRO A 664 11.63 0.63 9.69
C PRO A 664 12.50 1.73 9.07
N GLN A 665 12.07 2.32 7.96
CA GLN A 665 12.73 3.45 7.29
C GLN A 665 11.93 4.78 7.46
N GLY A 666 10.81 4.77 8.20
CA GLY A 666 10.04 5.97 8.53
C GLY A 666 9.40 6.67 7.32
N LEU A 667 9.04 5.92 6.27
CA LEU A 667 8.41 6.47 5.07
C LEU A 667 6.89 6.60 5.24
N GLN A 668 6.25 5.60 5.85
CA GLN A 668 4.80 5.61 6.11
C GLN A 668 4.44 6.75 7.09
N ALA A 669 5.27 6.93 8.12
CA ALA A 669 5.13 7.96 9.15
C ALA A 669 5.10 9.40 8.61
N ARG A 670 5.61 9.63 7.39
CA ARG A 670 5.78 10.97 6.79
C ARG A 670 4.58 11.46 5.96
N PHE A 671 3.59 10.62 5.69
CA PHE A 671 2.40 10.96 4.87
C PHE A 671 1.14 11.24 5.70
N LEU A 672 0.29 12.13 5.19
CA LEU A 672 -1.05 12.42 5.70
C LEU A 672 -2.10 11.65 4.87
N TYR A 673 -2.81 10.73 5.51
CA TYR A 673 -3.68 9.76 4.84
C TYR A 673 -5.15 10.13 4.98
N ALA A 674 -5.86 10.22 3.85
CA ALA A 674 -7.31 10.46 3.83
C ALA A 674 -8.05 9.25 3.24
N LEU A 675 -9.19 8.94 3.85
CA LEU A 675 -10.20 8.00 3.37
C LEU A 675 -11.40 8.83 2.88
N PRO A 676 -11.64 8.95 1.56
CA PRO A 676 -12.76 9.69 1.02
C PRO A 676 -14.03 8.83 0.98
N LYS A 677 -15.18 9.40 1.33
CA LYS A 677 -16.48 8.74 1.16
C LYS A 677 -16.74 8.39 -0.31
N ILE A 678 -17.24 7.17 -0.54
CA ILE A 678 -17.51 6.65 -1.87
C ILE A 678 -18.98 6.90 -2.23
N TYR A 679 -19.22 7.82 -3.16
CA TYR A 679 -20.56 8.09 -3.68
C TYR A 679 -20.86 7.23 -4.92
N PRO A 680 -22.09 6.71 -5.07
CA PRO A 680 -22.55 6.11 -6.31
C PRO A 680 -22.34 7.05 -7.51
N ALA A 681 -22.07 6.47 -8.69
CA ALA A 681 -21.72 7.23 -9.89
C ALA A 681 -22.90 8.08 -10.40
N LYS A 682 -22.95 9.34 -9.99
CA LYS A 682 -24.01 10.31 -10.32
C LYS A 682 -23.39 11.53 -11.02
N ARG A 683 -24.00 11.95 -12.13
CA ARG A 683 -23.64 13.22 -12.79
C ARG A 683 -24.43 14.35 -12.17
N VAL A 684 -23.74 15.32 -11.59
CA VAL A 684 -24.31 16.63 -11.23
C VAL A 684 -24.01 17.62 -12.36
N LYS A 685 -24.90 18.59 -12.60
CA LYS A 685 -24.69 19.70 -13.54
C LYS A 685 -24.26 20.93 -12.75
N GLY A 686 -23.20 21.61 -13.18
CA GLY A 686 -22.76 22.88 -12.61
C GLY A 686 -21.37 23.26 -13.10
N TYR A 687 -20.83 24.33 -12.53
CA TYR A 687 -19.47 24.83 -12.72
C TYR A 687 -18.69 24.73 -11.40
N CYS A 688 -17.37 24.60 -11.47
CA CYS A 688 -16.49 24.46 -10.32
C CYS A 688 -15.93 25.83 -9.89
N GLN A 689 -16.36 26.33 -8.74
CA GLN A 689 -16.00 27.66 -8.22
C GLN A 689 -14.50 27.78 -7.95
N LEU A 690 -13.82 26.70 -7.56
CA LEU A 690 -12.38 26.70 -7.33
C LEU A 690 -11.58 26.95 -8.62
N SER A 691 -12.13 26.68 -9.81
CA SER A 691 -11.39 26.98 -11.05
C SER A 691 -11.27 28.49 -11.36
N ASP A 692 -12.12 29.33 -10.76
CA ASP A 692 -11.98 30.79 -10.79
C ASP A 692 -11.11 31.31 -9.62
N MET A 693 -11.25 30.72 -8.42
CA MET A 693 -10.60 31.23 -7.20
C MET A 693 -9.13 30.85 -7.05
N LEU A 694 -8.73 29.63 -7.47
CA LEU A 694 -7.38 29.13 -7.26
C LEU A 694 -6.28 29.85 -8.05
N PRO A 695 -6.48 30.33 -9.31
CA PRO A 695 -5.46 31.09 -10.04
C PRO A 695 -4.91 32.31 -9.28
N ASP A 696 -5.78 33.08 -8.62
CA ASP A 696 -5.41 34.32 -7.92
C ASP A 696 -4.78 34.03 -6.56
N LEU A 697 -5.33 33.08 -5.80
CA LEU A 697 -4.68 32.57 -4.57
C LEU A 697 -3.28 32.03 -4.88
N TYR A 698 -3.12 31.29 -5.97
CA TYR A 698 -1.83 30.76 -6.43
C TYR A 698 -0.94 31.83 -7.07
N HIS A 699 -1.42 33.05 -7.28
CA HIS A 699 -0.59 34.21 -7.61
C HIS A 699 -0.14 34.95 -6.35
N TRP A 700 -1.04 35.16 -5.39
CA TRP A 700 -0.70 35.80 -4.13
C TRP A 700 0.31 34.99 -3.30
N LEU A 701 0.06 33.68 -3.12
CA LEU A 701 0.99 32.75 -2.44
C LEU A 701 2.39 32.72 -3.09
N ASP A 702 2.45 33.09 -4.37
CA ASP A 702 3.63 33.05 -5.20
C ASP A 702 4.42 34.38 -5.21
N GLN A 703 3.90 35.41 -4.57
CA GLN A 703 4.51 36.75 -4.47
C GLN A 703 4.71 37.18 -3.00
N LEU A 704 4.67 36.22 -2.07
CA LEU A 704 4.84 36.48 -0.64
C LEU A 704 6.25 36.99 -0.29
N PRO A 705 6.39 37.84 0.75
CA PRO A 705 7.68 38.29 1.25
C PRO A 705 8.48 37.11 1.83
N THR A 706 9.81 37.19 1.74
CA THR A 706 10.70 36.25 2.44
C THR A 706 10.80 36.63 3.91
N GLY A 707 10.69 35.66 4.81
CA GLY A 707 10.76 35.87 6.25
C GLY A 707 10.33 34.65 7.06
N THR A 708 10.00 34.87 8.33
CA THR A 708 9.70 33.79 9.29
C THR A 708 8.44 34.15 10.06
N ILE A 709 7.46 33.26 10.06
CA ILE A 709 6.26 33.35 10.91
C ILE A 709 6.59 32.72 12.26
N LYS A 710 6.11 33.27 13.37
CA LYS A 710 6.21 32.68 14.72
C LYS A 710 4.83 32.22 15.21
N LEU A 711 4.78 31.39 16.25
CA LEU A 711 3.56 31.21 17.05
C LEU A 711 3.34 32.44 17.95
N SER A 712 2.08 32.82 18.21
CA SER A 712 1.78 33.68 19.37
C SER A 712 1.93 32.89 20.68
N GLY A 713 2.12 33.58 21.81
CA GLY A 713 2.41 32.93 23.09
C GLY A 713 1.39 31.86 23.50
N ASP A 714 0.10 32.15 23.34
CA ASP A 714 -0.97 31.17 23.64
C ASP A 714 -0.93 29.95 22.70
N ALA A 715 -0.54 30.16 21.44
CA ALA A 715 -0.38 29.08 20.46
C ALA A 715 0.85 28.20 20.78
N ASP A 716 1.95 28.77 21.28
CA ASP A 716 3.14 28.00 21.69
C ASP A 716 2.92 27.20 22.97
N ILE A 717 2.31 27.82 24.00
CA ILE A 717 1.88 27.12 25.23
C ILE A 717 0.96 25.94 24.87
N ARG A 718 0.01 26.15 23.95
CA ARG A 718 -0.86 25.09 23.47
C ARG A 718 -0.10 24.02 22.67
N TYR A 719 0.81 24.41 21.79
CA TYR A 719 1.63 23.47 21.02
C TYR A 719 2.47 22.57 21.94
N THR A 720 3.08 23.13 22.97
CA THR A 720 3.85 22.40 24.00
C THR A 720 3.01 21.28 24.63
N HIS A 721 1.83 21.59 25.17
CA HIS A 721 0.92 20.58 25.73
C HIS A 721 0.46 19.53 24.69
N LEU A 722 0.31 19.92 23.42
CA LEU A 722 -0.05 18.99 22.35
C LEU A 722 1.08 18.01 22.00
N VAL A 723 2.35 18.46 22.02
CA VAL A 723 3.52 17.59 21.83
C VAL A 723 3.58 16.51 22.91
N GLU A 724 3.42 16.88 24.17
CA GLU A 724 3.42 15.96 25.32
C GLU A 724 2.29 14.94 25.21
N GLN A 725 1.05 15.40 24.98
CA GLN A 725 -0.13 14.53 24.83
C GLN A 725 0.01 13.55 23.66
N ILE A 726 0.56 13.99 22.52
CA ILE A 726 0.83 13.11 21.38
C ILE A 726 1.96 12.11 21.71
N GLY A 727 2.98 12.54 22.45
CA GLY A 727 4.07 11.67 22.94
C GLY A 727 3.55 10.52 23.79
N THR A 728 2.81 10.81 24.87
CA THR A 728 2.24 9.80 25.77
C THR A 728 1.29 8.85 25.03
N GLN A 729 0.46 9.35 24.10
CA GLN A 729 -0.40 8.49 23.27
C GLN A 729 0.42 7.59 22.31
N ALA A 730 1.52 8.11 21.75
CA ALA A 730 2.41 7.34 20.88
C ALA A 730 3.17 6.26 21.65
N GLU A 731 3.45 6.44 22.94
CA GLU A 731 4.08 5.40 23.78
C GLU A 731 3.10 4.29 24.16
N ARG A 732 1.85 4.64 24.49
CA ARG A 732 0.78 3.68 24.83
C ARG A 732 0.34 2.78 23.66
N SER A 733 0.58 3.18 22.40
CA SER A 733 0.16 2.40 21.23
C SER A 733 1.02 1.13 21.00
N PRO A 734 0.44 -0.09 20.99
CA PRO A 734 1.21 -1.33 20.77
C PRO A 734 1.73 -1.49 19.32
N ASN A 735 1.06 -0.88 18.35
CA ASN A 735 1.40 -0.96 16.92
C ASN A 735 2.58 -0.01 16.56
N PRO A 736 3.75 -0.51 16.11
CA PRO A 736 4.94 0.32 15.94
C PRO A 736 4.81 1.40 14.86
N ALA A 737 4.16 1.12 13.72
CA ALA A 737 3.90 2.14 12.70
C ALA A 737 2.97 3.25 13.18
N ILE A 738 2.00 2.95 14.07
CA ILE A 738 1.18 3.98 14.74
C ILE A 738 2.06 4.84 15.66
N ARG A 739 2.99 4.24 16.43
CA ARG A 739 3.96 5.02 17.23
C ARG A 739 4.84 5.92 16.35
N ALA A 740 5.35 5.40 15.24
CA ALA A 740 6.21 6.14 14.32
C ALA A 740 5.48 7.32 13.67
N TRP A 741 4.26 7.09 13.16
CA TRP A 741 3.43 8.14 12.56
C TRP A 741 3.01 9.20 13.58
N MET A 742 2.58 8.80 14.78
CA MET A 742 2.21 9.77 15.83
C MET A 742 3.38 10.64 16.27
N ARG A 743 4.61 10.12 16.32
CA ARG A 743 5.82 10.93 16.61
C ARG A 743 6.18 11.94 15.53
N LYS A 744 5.63 11.83 14.31
CA LYS A 744 5.75 12.84 13.25
C LYS A 744 4.53 13.77 13.14
N LEU A 745 3.46 13.51 13.90
CA LEU A 745 2.23 14.32 13.90
C LEU A 745 2.42 15.77 14.38
N PRO A 746 3.24 16.11 15.40
CA PRO A 746 3.42 17.51 15.83
C PRO A 746 4.02 18.40 14.74
N THR A 747 5.00 17.90 13.99
CA THR A 747 5.56 18.62 12.83
C THR A 747 4.51 18.83 11.74
N GLN A 748 3.64 17.84 11.50
CA GLN A 748 2.55 17.93 10.51
C GLN A 748 1.47 18.93 10.95
N LEU A 749 1.14 18.98 12.25
CA LEU A 749 0.22 19.97 12.84
C LEU A 749 0.68 21.39 12.49
N LEU A 750 1.95 21.70 12.71
CA LEU A 750 2.54 23.01 12.39
C LEU A 750 2.54 23.32 10.88
N ARG A 751 2.78 22.31 10.03
CA ARG A 751 2.69 22.44 8.55
C ARG A 751 1.27 22.71 8.06
N ILE A 752 0.27 22.09 8.69
CA ILE A 752 -1.15 22.35 8.41
C ILE A 752 -1.51 23.76 8.91
N ALA A 753 -1.12 24.14 10.12
CA ALA A 753 -1.38 25.45 10.69
C ALA A 753 -0.80 26.58 9.82
N LEU A 754 0.43 26.44 9.34
CA LEU A 754 1.07 27.35 8.39
C LEU A 754 0.26 27.50 7.09
N ALA A 755 -0.25 26.41 6.53
CA ALA A 755 -1.07 26.45 5.32
C ALA A 755 -2.43 27.14 5.56
N LEU A 756 -3.07 26.88 6.71
CA LEU A 756 -4.34 27.54 7.09
C LEU A 756 -4.14 29.04 7.30
N HIS A 757 -3.12 29.44 8.06
CA HIS A 757 -2.78 30.85 8.33
C HIS A 757 -2.61 31.65 7.05
N LEU A 758 -1.88 31.12 6.06
CA LEU A 758 -1.65 31.80 4.79
C LEU A 758 -2.92 31.92 3.93
N VAL A 759 -3.72 30.85 3.85
CA VAL A 759 -5.01 30.84 3.11
C VAL A 759 -6.03 31.77 3.75
N GLU A 760 -6.01 31.89 5.08
CA GLU A 760 -6.89 32.79 5.83
C GLU A 760 -6.43 34.25 5.79
N TYR A 761 -5.12 34.51 5.79
CA TYR A 761 -4.61 35.87 5.59
C TYR A 761 -4.93 36.38 4.18
N TYR A 762 -4.90 35.51 3.16
CA TYR A 762 -5.39 35.84 1.81
C TYR A 762 -6.87 36.26 1.84
N ASP A 763 -7.74 35.44 2.44
CA ASP A 763 -9.18 35.74 2.56
C ASP A 763 -9.42 37.03 3.36
N TYR A 764 -8.65 37.27 4.43
CA TYR A 764 -8.62 38.54 5.18
C TYR A 764 -8.33 39.73 4.25
N THR A 765 -7.22 39.70 3.49
CA THR A 765 -6.83 40.82 2.62
C THR A 765 -7.80 41.14 1.47
N ILE A 766 -8.67 40.21 1.09
CA ILE A 766 -9.65 40.40 0.01
C ILE A 766 -11.03 40.76 0.55
N ASN A 767 -11.47 40.13 1.64
CA ASN A 767 -12.85 40.26 2.14
C ASN A 767 -13.00 41.29 3.28
N HIS A 768 -11.93 41.68 3.98
CA HIS A 768 -12.03 42.69 5.04
C HIS A 768 -12.05 44.11 4.47
N GLN A 769 -13.24 44.70 4.46
CA GLN A 769 -13.36 46.16 4.50
C GLN A 769 -12.88 46.64 5.89
N PRO A 770 -12.16 47.76 6.00
CA PRO A 770 -11.67 48.28 7.28
C PRO A 770 -12.85 48.77 8.15
N SER A 771 -13.36 47.87 8.99
CA SER A 771 -14.35 48.17 10.03
C SER A 771 -13.67 48.29 11.39
N THR A 772 -14.14 49.21 12.23
CA THR A 772 -13.40 49.70 13.42
C THR A 772 -13.22 48.69 14.55
N ASN A 773 -13.82 47.49 14.45
CA ASN A 773 -13.98 46.57 15.58
C ASN A 773 -13.38 45.17 15.31
N SER A 774 -12.78 44.91 14.15
CA SER A 774 -12.04 43.68 13.87
C SER A 774 -10.57 43.87 14.27
N PRO A 775 -9.97 42.96 15.07
CA PRO A 775 -8.54 43.07 15.38
C PRO A 775 -7.69 42.88 14.11
N GLU A 776 -6.66 43.70 13.95
CA GLU A 776 -5.77 43.63 12.80
C GLU A 776 -4.97 42.32 12.84
N ARG A 777 -5.08 41.52 11.78
CA ARG A 777 -4.39 40.23 11.72
C ARG A 777 -2.92 40.41 11.34
N ASN A 778 -2.02 39.99 12.22
CA ASN A 778 -0.58 39.96 11.94
C ASN A 778 -0.24 38.86 10.92
N PHE A 779 0.56 39.19 9.89
CA PHE A 779 1.05 38.21 8.90
C PHE A 779 2.12 37.29 9.48
N TRP A 780 2.98 37.82 10.37
CA TRP A 780 4.16 37.13 10.88
C TRP A 780 3.93 36.34 12.17
N GLU A 781 2.67 36.23 12.62
CA GLU A 781 2.32 35.57 13.89
C GLU A 781 1.06 34.71 13.73
N LEU A 782 1.23 33.41 13.94
CA LEU A 782 0.21 32.38 13.83
C LEU A 782 -0.54 32.24 15.16
N GLN A 783 -1.86 32.40 15.10
CA GLN A 783 -2.73 32.51 16.27
C GLN A 783 -3.33 31.17 16.73
N LEU A 784 -3.71 31.10 18.01
CA LEU A 784 -4.22 29.89 18.67
C LEU A 784 -5.42 29.25 17.96
N ASP A 785 -6.35 30.05 17.44
CA ASP A 785 -7.53 29.59 16.69
C ASP A 785 -7.17 28.85 15.38
N THR A 786 -6.04 29.24 14.78
CA THR A 786 -5.49 28.63 13.56
C THR A 786 -4.81 27.30 13.90
N LEU A 787 -4.14 27.24 15.05
CA LEU A 787 -3.58 26.01 15.59
C LEU A 787 -4.67 25.00 15.97
N GLU A 788 -5.77 25.41 16.63
CA GLU A 788 -6.89 24.51 16.98
C GLU A 788 -7.60 23.94 15.73
N ARG A 789 -7.75 24.73 14.67
CA ARG A 789 -8.27 24.21 13.39
C ARG A 789 -7.30 23.22 12.74
N ALA A 790 -5.99 23.41 12.89
CA ALA A 790 -5.00 22.39 12.53
C ALA A 790 -5.10 21.13 13.43
N VAL A 791 -5.41 21.28 14.72
CA VAL A 791 -5.66 20.13 15.63
C VAL A 791 -6.86 19.30 15.14
N GLU A 792 -7.94 19.92 14.65
CA GLU A 792 -9.06 19.20 14.05
C GLU A 792 -8.63 18.38 12.81
N VAL A 793 -7.86 18.99 11.90
CA VAL A 793 -7.30 18.30 10.74
C VAL A 793 -6.41 17.12 11.17
N CYS A 794 -5.59 17.29 12.21
CA CYS A 794 -4.77 16.22 12.79
C CYS A 794 -5.60 15.13 13.47
N ARG A 795 -6.75 15.44 14.12
CA ARG A 795 -7.70 14.46 14.66
C ARG A 795 -8.29 13.59 13.54
N TYR A 796 -8.68 14.20 12.40
CA TYR A 796 -9.11 13.45 11.21
C TYR A 796 -8.00 12.53 10.69
N TYR A 797 -6.79 13.05 10.47
CA TYR A 797 -5.68 12.23 9.96
C TYR A 797 -5.25 11.12 10.92
N ARG A 798 -5.30 11.33 12.25
CA ARG A 798 -5.04 10.27 13.25
C ARG A 798 -6.04 9.12 13.11
N SER A 799 -7.32 9.47 12.99
CA SER A 799 -8.42 8.51 12.83
C SER A 799 -8.31 7.73 11.51
N ALA A 800 -8.10 8.45 10.40
CA ALA A 800 -7.91 7.85 9.09
C ALA A 800 -6.65 6.97 9.01
N PHE A 801 -5.54 7.36 9.65
CA PHE A 801 -4.32 6.54 9.66
C PHE A 801 -4.50 5.22 10.43
N GLN A 802 -5.15 5.23 11.60
CA GLN A 802 -5.42 3.98 12.32
C GLN A 802 -6.30 3.05 11.48
N VAL A 803 -7.37 3.56 10.86
CA VAL A 803 -8.25 2.75 9.99
C VAL A 803 -7.52 2.22 8.76
N VAL A 804 -6.64 3.02 8.13
CA VAL A 804 -5.76 2.56 7.03
C VAL A 804 -4.81 1.45 7.50
N GLN A 805 -4.17 1.61 8.65
CA GLN A 805 -3.21 0.63 9.17
C GLN A 805 -3.88 -0.68 9.59
N GLU A 806 -5.04 -0.62 10.24
CA GLU A 806 -5.80 -1.83 10.59
C GLU A 806 -6.32 -2.54 9.34
N LYS A 807 -6.82 -1.82 8.32
CA LYS A 807 -7.21 -2.42 7.03
C LYS A 807 -6.03 -3.00 6.25
N ALA A 808 -4.81 -2.49 6.47
CA ALA A 808 -3.61 -2.91 5.75
C ALA A 808 -2.92 -4.14 6.37
N SER A 809 -2.95 -4.27 7.69
CA SER A 809 -2.27 -5.32 8.44
C SER A 809 -2.85 -6.73 8.20
N ASP A 810 -2.04 -7.76 8.47
CA ASP A 810 -2.52 -9.15 8.63
C ASP A 810 -2.61 -9.49 10.14
N THR A 811 -3.11 -8.55 10.96
CA THR A 811 -3.40 -8.78 12.38
C THR A 811 -4.57 -9.75 12.57
N ASP A 812 -4.49 -10.53 13.65
CA ASP A 812 -5.56 -11.44 14.07
C ASP A 812 -6.52 -10.83 15.09
N SER A 813 -6.33 -9.57 15.50
CA SER A 813 -7.29 -8.82 16.35
C SER A 813 -8.71 -8.92 15.78
N ILE A 814 -9.68 -9.26 16.64
CA ILE A 814 -11.06 -9.49 16.21
C ILE A 814 -11.66 -8.17 15.71
N SER A 815 -11.42 -7.04 16.39
CA SER A 815 -11.72 -5.68 15.92
C SER A 815 -11.25 -5.42 14.49
N SER A 816 -9.99 -5.73 14.19
CA SER A 816 -9.39 -5.52 12.87
C SER A 816 -9.98 -6.48 11.82
N ILE A 817 -10.36 -7.70 12.21
CA ILE A 817 -11.08 -8.65 11.35
C ILE A 817 -12.50 -8.15 11.04
N LEU A 818 -13.27 -7.74 12.06
CA LEU A 818 -14.63 -7.20 11.94
C LEU A 818 -14.65 -5.97 11.03
N LEU A 819 -13.69 -5.04 11.20
CA LEU A 819 -13.51 -3.88 10.32
C LEU A 819 -13.31 -4.32 8.85
N LYS A 820 -12.43 -5.30 8.59
CA LYS A 820 -12.17 -5.82 7.24
C LYS A 820 -13.40 -6.51 6.64
N ILE A 821 -14.22 -7.20 7.44
CA ILE A 821 -15.46 -7.82 6.97
C ILE A 821 -16.50 -6.77 6.60
N TRP A 822 -16.69 -5.74 7.44
CA TRP A 822 -17.65 -4.66 7.21
C TRP A 822 -17.24 -3.79 6.01
N ASP A 823 -15.96 -3.46 5.87
CA ASP A 823 -15.38 -2.71 4.73
C ASP A 823 -15.58 -3.42 3.38
N LEU A 824 -15.34 -4.73 3.34
CA LEU A 824 -15.66 -5.56 2.17
C LEU A 824 -17.19 -5.69 1.95
N GLY A 825 -18.01 -5.48 2.99
CA GLY A 825 -19.46 -5.51 2.91
C GLY A 825 -20.07 -4.25 2.31
N ILE A 826 -19.60 -3.06 2.71
CA ILE A 826 -20.10 -1.77 2.18
C ILE A 826 -19.74 -1.55 0.71
N THR A 827 -18.72 -2.25 0.20
CA THR A 827 -18.30 -2.24 -1.21
C THR A 827 -19.05 -3.26 -2.08
N GLN A 828 -19.96 -4.08 -1.50
CA GLN A 828 -20.66 -5.18 -2.18
C GLN A 828 -22.18 -5.08 -1.98
N PRO A 829 -22.91 -4.29 -2.81
CA PRO A 829 -24.35 -4.03 -2.61
C PRO A 829 -25.25 -5.29 -2.59
N ASP A 830 -24.90 -6.32 -3.36
CA ASP A 830 -25.60 -7.60 -3.38
C ASP A 830 -25.31 -8.49 -2.15
N GLY A 831 -24.31 -8.13 -1.35
CA GLY A 831 -23.83 -8.87 -0.18
C GLY A 831 -22.87 -10.01 -0.51
N MET A 832 -21.96 -10.33 0.43
CA MET A 832 -20.94 -11.37 0.26
C MET A 832 -21.31 -12.70 0.89
N THR A 833 -20.92 -13.81 0.28
CA THR A 833 -20.92 -15.10 0.97
C THR A 833 -19.74 -15.23 1.94
N PRO A 834 -19.84 -16.06 3.00
CA PRO A 834 -18.71 -16.36 3.90
C PRO A 834 -17.44 -16.78 3.16
N ARG A 835 -17.58 -17.48 2.02
CA ARG A 835 -16.46 -17.95 1.18
C ARG A 835 -15.73 -16.82 0.46
N GLU A 836 -16.39 -15.71 0.17
CA GLU A 836 -15.76 -14.52 -0.41
C GLU A 836 -15.01 -13.74 0.67
N ILE A 837 -15.54 -13.71 1.90
CA ILE A 837 -14.93 -13.05 3.07
C ILE A 837 -13.61 -13.72 3.47
N TYR A 838 -13.62 -15.01 3.86
CA TYR A 838 -12.41 -15.68 4.36
C TYR A 838 -11.31 -15.90 3.30
N ARG A 839 -11.62 -15.64 2.02
CA ARG A 839 -10.62 -15.61 0.93
C ARG A 839 -9.86 -14.29 0.84
N ASN A 840 -10.44 -13.19 1.32
CA ASN A 840 -9.81 -11.87 1.32
C ASN A 840 -9.15 -11.52 2.66
N ILE A 841 -9.56 -12.17 3.76
CA ILE A 841 -9.05 -11.96 5.12
C ILE A 841 -8.43 -13.26 5.64
N LYS A 842 -7.10 -13.36 5.62
CA LYS A 842 -6.39 -14.61 5.98
C LYS A 842 -6.47 -14.95 7.47
N ALA A 843 -6.48 -13.94 8.34
CA ALA A 843 -6.59 -14.08 9.79
C ALA A 843 -7.78 -14.99 10.22
N ILE A 844 -8.93 -14.89 9.53
CA ILE A 844 -10.10 -15.75 9.78
C ILE A 844 -9.75 -17.24 9.62
N GLY A 845 -8.87 -17.58 8.67
CA GLY A 845 -8.40 -18.95 8.45
C GLY A 845 -7.37 -19.44 9.47
N ARG A 846 -6.66 -18.52 10.15
CA ARG A 846 -5.75 -18.83 11.25
C ARG A 846 -6.53 -19.09 12.53
N ARG A 847 -7.29 -18.09 13.03
CA ARG A 847 -8.14 -18.26 14.23
C ARG A 847 -9.09 -19.44 14.16
N ALA A 848 -9.74 -19.68 13.01
CA ALA A 848 -10.58 -20.87 12.85
C ALA A 848 -9.81 -22.20 13.06
N LYS A 849 -8.56 -22.29 12.59
CA LYS A 849 -7.68 -23.45 12.80
C LYS A 849 -7.26 -23.56 14.27
N GLU A 850 -6.87 -22.45 14.92
CA GLU A 850 -6.53 -22.43 16.35
C GLU A 850 -7.70 -22.88 17.24
N LEU A 851 -8.93 -22.47 16.90
CA LEU A 851 -10.17 -22.87 17.58
C LEU A 851 -10.68 -24.27 17.20
N GLY A 852 -10.03 -24.97 16.26
CA GLY A 852 -10.51 -26.24 15.72
C GLY A 852 -11.87 -26.15 14.99
N ARG A 853 -12.32 -24.94 14.63
CA ARG A 853 -13.58 -24.66 13.94
C ARG A 853 -13.38 -24.71 12.42
N THR A 854 -14.44 -25.04 11.67
CA THR A 854 -14.34 -24.88 10.20
C THR A 854 -14.32 -23.39 9.86
N VAL A 855 -13.48 -22.97 8.91
CA VAL A 855 -13.34 -21.55 8.52
C VAL A 855 -14.70 -20.93 8.16
N SER A 856 -15.58 -21.70 7.51
CA SER A 856 -16.92 -21.21 7.14
C SER A 856 -17.89 -21.07 8.33
N ALA A 857 -17.72 -21.86 9.41
CA ALA A 857 -18.52 -21.72 10.62
C ALA A 857 -18.07 -20.49 11.42
N TYR A 858 -16.76 -20.35 11.66
CA TYR A 858 -16.20 -19.18 12.34
C TYR A 858 -16.47 -17.86 11.56
N THR A 859 -16.47 -17.91 10.23
CA THR A 859 -16.91 -16.74 9.43
C THR A 859 -18.38 -16.41 9.64
N LEU A 860 -19.27 -17.41 9.74
CA LEU A 860 -20.70 -17.17 9.99
C LEU A 860 -20.95 -16.59 11.39
N GLU A 861 -20.15 -16.97 12.37
CA GLU A 861 -20.19 -16.46 13.74
C GLU A 861 -19.77 -14.97 13.82
N LEU A 862 -18.63 -14.61 13.21
CA LEU A 862 -18.22 -13.21 13.04
C LEU A 862 -19.29 -12.37 12.31
N LEU A 863 -19.99 -12.98 11.35
CA LEU A 863 -21.10 -12.35 10.64
C LEU A 863 -22.36 -12.18 11.50
N SER A 864 -22.72 -13.16 12.33
CA SER A 864 -23.81 -13.01 13.30
C SER A 864 -23.52 -11.85 14.26
N LYS A 865 -22.28 -11.72 14.75
CA LYS A 865 -21.88 -10.61 15.64
C LYS A 865 -21.98 -9.25 14.96
N LEU A 866 -21.67 -9.15 13.66
CA LEU A 866 -21.92 -7.93 12.87
C LEU A 866 -23.42 -7.62 12.67
N VAL A 867 -24.30 -8.63 12.68
CA VAL A 867 -25.76 -8.45 12.66
C VAL A 867 -26.29 -8.05 14.04
N GLU A 868 -25.80 -8.67 15.12
CA GLU A 868 -26.11 -8.31 16.52
C GLU A 868 -25.74 -6.84 16.83
N MET A 869 -24.57 -6.38 16.34
CA MET A 869 -24.15 -4.97 16.42
C MET A 869 -24.87 -4.02 15.45
N GLY A 870 -25.90 -4.48 14.72
CA GLY A 870 -26.66 -3.67 13.77
C GLY A 870 -25.89 -3.19 12.53
N LYS A 871 -24.67 -3.68 12.29
CA LYS A 871 -23.80 -3.27 11.17
C LYS A 871 -24.03 -4.08 9.89
N GLY A 872 -25.03 -4.96 9.85
CA GLY A 872 -25.38 -5.73 8.66
C GLY A 872 -26.62 -6.61 8.80
N LYS A 873 -26.93 -7.35 7.73
CA LYS A 873 -27.99 -8.37 7.67
C LYS A 873 -27.49 -9.63 6.98
N LEU A 874 -27.89 -10.80 7.48
CA LEU A 874 -27.65 -12.10 6.87
C LEU A 874 -28.89 -12.55 6.08
N GLU A 875 -28.86 -12.41 4.76
CA GLU A 875 -29.92 -12.86 3.86
C GLU A 875 -29.67 -14.28 3.36
N LYS A 876 -30.69 -15.13 3.34
CA LYS A 876 -30.62 -16.51 2.84
C LYS A 876 -31.02 -16.56 1.36
N GLN A 877 -30.06 -16.74 0.47
CA GLN A 877 -30.27 -16.79 -0.98
C GLN A 877 -30.00 -18.21 -1.51
N GLY A 878 -31.07 -18.99 -1.66
CA GLY A 878 -30.98 -20.40 -2.06
C GLY A 878 -30.31 -21.27 -0.97
N ARG A 879 -29.17 -21.88 -1.31
CA ARG A 879 -28.40 -22.76 -0.40
C ARG A 879 -27.35 -22.02 0.45
N PHE A 880 -27.18 -20.71 0.29
CA PHE A 880 -26.12 -19.94 0.95
C PHE A 880 -26.66 -18.69 1.64
N TYR A 881 -25.92 -18.21 2.64
CA TYR A 881 -26.14 -16.90 3.23
C TYR A 881 -25.26 -15.85 2.55
N ARG A 882 -25.79 -14.63 2.39
CA ARG A 882 -25.04 -13.42 2.06
C ARG A 882 -25.12 -12.44 3.21
N PHE A 883 -23.99 -11.84 3.58
CA PHE A 883 -23.94 -10.68 4.46
C PHE A 883 -23.96 -9.41 3.63
N LYS A 884 -24.94 -8.55 3.89
CA LYS A 884 -24.93 -7.15 3.45
C LYS A 884 -24.57 -6.27 4.64
N ALA A 885 -23.55 -5.44 4.52
CA ALA A 885 -23.28 -4.43 5.53
C ALA A 885 -24.41 -3.38 5.53
N ILE A 886 -24.78 -2.88 6.71
CA ILE A 886 -25.57 -1.66 6.85
C ILE A 886 -24.57 -0.51 6.95
N PHE A 887 -24.78 0.51 6.12
CA PHE A 887 -24.10 1.78 6.22
C PHE A 887 -25.11 2.83 6.71
N ASN A 888 -25.05 3.14 8.01
CA ASN A 888 -25.77 4.29 8.55
C ASN A 888 -24.99 5.55 8.11
N SER A 889 -25.41 6.18 7.02
CA SER A 889 -25.00 7.55 6.73
C SER A 889 -25.42 8.45 7.90
N PRO A 890 -24.60 9.44 8.30
CA PRO A 890 -25.12 10.62 8.98
C PRO A 890 -26.28 11.20 8.16
N PRO A 891 -27.33 11.76 8.78
CA PRO A 891 -28.52 12.21 8.05
C PRO A 891 -28.15 13.32 7.04
N ASP A 892 -28.37 13.04 5.75
CA ASP A 892 -28.12 13.96 4.62
C ASP A 892 -29.19 15.08 4.52
N HIS A 893 -29.43 15.78 5.63
CA HIS A 893 -30.34 16.91 5.72
C HIS A 893 -29.63 18.15 6.29
N PRO A 894 -29.49 19.26 5.53
CA PRO A 894 -29.42 20.57 6.19
C PRO A 894 -30.76 20.82 6.92
N PRO A 895 -30.81 21.71 7.92
CA PRO A 895 -32.08 22.14 8.49
C PRO A 895 -32.97 22.71 7.39
N ASN A 896 -34.25 22.28 7.36
CA ASN A 896 -35.21 22.81 6.40
C ASN A 896 -35.61 24.24 6.80
N ASP A 897 -35.25 25.22 5.97
CA ASP A 897 -35.91 26.52 5.95
C ASP A 897 -37.33 26.36 5.37
N ASP A 898 -38.27 25.87 6.19
CA ASP A 898 -39.69 25.78 5.84
C ASP A 898 -40.59 26.29 6.98
N ASN A 899 -40.44 27.58 7.28
CA ASN A 899 -41.34 28.34 8.15
C ASN A 899 -42.67 28.63 7.43
N SER A 900 -43.48 27.59 7.18
CA SER A 900 -44.83 27.71 6.62
C SER A 900 -45.91 27.39 7.67
N LEU A 901 -46.56 28.45 8.17
CA LEU A 901 -47.61 28.39 9.20
C LEU A 901 -48.93 27.77 8.67
N PRO A 902 -49.78 27.20 9.56
CA PRO A 902 -50.77 26.18 9.18
C PRO A 902 -52.01 26.71 8.44
N PRO A 903 -52.70 25.84 7.67
CA PRO A 903 -53.83 26.22 6.85
C PRO A 903 -55.12 26.44 7.64
N SER A 904 -55.83 27.52 7.32
CA SER A 904 -57.28 27.63 7.53
C SER A 904 -57.93 28.07 6.22
N GLY A 905 -59.00 27.39 5.81
CA GLY A 905 -59.75 27.70 4.59
C GLY A 905 -61.10 28.37 4.91
N PRO A 906 -62.11 28.24 4.04
CA PRO A 906 -62.02 27.99 2.59
C PRO A 906 -62.92 28.96 1.78
N LYS A 907 -62.60 29.22 0.50
CA LYS A 907 -63.59 29.42 -0.60
C LYS A 907 -62.97 29.62 -1.98
N THR A 908 -63.71 29.15 -2.99
CA THR A 908 -63.58 29.39 -4.43
C THR A 908 -64.47 30.59 -4.84
N PRO A 909 -64.61 30.96 -6.14
CA PRO A 909 -63.81 30.67 -7.35
C PRO A 909 -63.36 31.95 -8.12
N ASN A 910 -62.48 31.80 -9.14
CA ASN A 910 -62.78 32.16 -10.55
C ASN A 910 -61.54 32.18 -11.47
N ASN A 911 -61.76 31.77 -12.72
CA ASN A 911 -60.92 32.03 -13.91
C ASN A 911 -61.50 33.33 -14.58
N PRO A 912 -60.75 34.15 -15.36
CA PRO A 912 -60.18 33.70 -16.63
C PRO A 912 -58.82 34.30 -17.08
N ASN A 913 -58.14 33.56 -17.98
CA ASN A 913 -57.16 34.02 -18.99
C ASN A 913 -57.79 35.07 -19.97
N PRO A 914 -57.10 35.77 -20.93
CA PRO A 914 -55.85 35.34 -21.63
C PRO A 914 -54.83 36.43 -22.16
N SER A 915 -53.68 35.95 -22.68
CA SER A 915 -53.00 36.36 -23.96
C SER A 915 -52.14 37.64 -24.15
N ASN A 916 -51.09 37.47 -25.00
CA ASN A 916 -50.42 38.43 -25.92
C ASN A 916 -49.45 39.52 -25.32
N CYS A 917 -48.37 40.02 -25.97
CA CYS A 917 -47.82 39.92 -27.35
C CYS A 917 -46.24 40.12 -27.38
N PRO A 918 -45.49 40.32 -28.52
CA PRO A 918 -44.05 39.92 -28.66
C PRO A 918 -42.95 41.02 -28.96
N ASN A 919 -41.72 40.55 -29.26
CA ASN A 919 -40.42 41.19 -29.65
C ASN A 919 -40.44 42.10 -30.93
N PRO A 920 -39.32 42.69 -31.51
CA PRO A 920 -37.89 42.93 -31.11
C PRO A 920 -37.49 44.46 -31.29
N PRO A 921 -36.46 45.01 -32.04
CA PRO A 921 -35.06 44.66 -32.43
C PRO A 921 -33.94 45.78 -32.42
N ASN A 922 -32.64 45.37 -32.44
CA ASN A 922 -31.43 45.88 -33.17
C ASN A 922 -30.78 47.32 -33.13
N ASN A 923 -29.43 47.32 -32.91
CA ASN A 923 -28.29 47.83 -33.77
C ASN A 923 -27.34 49.04 -33.43
N SER A 924 -26.01 48.73 -33.48
CA SER A 924 -24.82 49.40 -34.10
C SER A 924 -24.12 50.74 -33.62
N ASN A 925 -22.88 50.60 -33.08
CA ASN A 925 -21.52 51.14 -33.44
C ASN A 925 -21.29 52.51 -34.19
N PRO A 926 -20.04 53.07 -34.28
CA PRO A 926 -18.92 53.30 -33.31
C PRO A 926 -18.35 54.78 -33.42
N PRO A 927 -17.17 55.19 -32.88
CA PRO A 927 -15.86 55.05 -33.56
C PRO A 927 -14.62 54.94 -32.61
N ASN A 928 -13.40 55.36 -33.03
CA ASN A 928 -12.08 54.97 -32.47
C ASN A 928 -11.05 56.15 -32.41
N SER A 929 -9.87 55.92 -31.79
CA SER A 929 -8.52 56.56 -32.00
C SER A 929 -7.85 57.53 -31.00
N HIS A 930 -6.50 57.50 -31.04
CA HIS A 930 -5.46 58.44 -30.55
C HIS A 930 -4.86 58.38 -29.12
N GLN A 931 -3.71 59.07 -28.94
CA GLN A 931 -2.60 58.79 -27.99
C GLN A 931 -2.17 60.08 -27.20
N PRO A 932 -1.21 60.03 -26.25
CA PRO A 932 -1.07 61.03 -25.16
C PRO A 932 -0.16 62.24 -25.45
N PRO A 933 -0.06 63.19 -24.50
CA PRO A 933 1.23 63.84 -24.19
C PRO A 933 1.53 64.17 -22.71
N ASN A 934 2.76 63.87 -22.29
CA ASN A 934 3.76 64.63 -21.51
C ASN A 934 3.47 65.40 -20.18
N ASN A 935 4.48 65.34 -19.29
CA ASN A 935 4.77 66.25 -18.16
C ASN A 935 5.03 67.71 -18.60
N PRO A 936 5.07 68.67 -17.64
CA PRO A 936 6.39 69.28 -17.34
C PRO A 936 6.69 69.66 -15.86
N THR A 937 7.94 69.39 -15.43
CA THR A 937 8.85 70.15 -14.52
C THR A 937 8.39 70.82 -13.20
N GLY A 938 9.16 70.56 -12.12
CA GLY A 938 9.30 71.40 -10.91
C GLY A 938 10.57 71.02 -10.11
N ASN A 939 11.27 71.98 -9.48
CA ASN A 939 12.64 71.80 -8.92
C ASN A 939 12.71 71.91 -7.38
N GLY A 940 13.85 71.47 -6.79
CA GLY A 940 14.29 71.71 -5.40
C GLY A 940 14.72 70.41 -4.69
N GLU A 941 15.99 69.97 -4.77
CA GLU A 941 17.22 70.44 -4.09
C GLU A 941 17.35 70.06 -2.60
N ASP A 942 18.35 69.21 -2.34
CA ASP A 942 19.20 68.99 -1.16
C ASP A 942 18.73 69.31 0.28
N LEU A 943 18.96 68.33 1.18
CA LEU A 943 19.97 68.48 2.24
C LEU A 943 20.46 67.12 2.79
N LYS A 944 21.51 67.14 3.62
CA LYS A 944 22.40 65.99 3.89
C LYS A 944 22.24 65.31 5.26
N GLU A 945 22.73 64.07 5.29
CA GLU A 945 23.48 63.38 6.37
C GLU A 945 23.36 63.88 7.82
N ASN A 946 23.18 62.94 8.76
CA ASN A 946 24.11 62.87 9.89
C ASN A 946 24.29 61.46 10.48
N LYS A 947 25.37 61.27 11.25
CA LYS A 947 25.75 60.02 11.93
C LYS A 947 25.69 60.16 13.46
N GLY A 948 25.66 59.04 14.18
CA GLY A 948 25.76 58.92 15.64
C GLY A 948 24.89 57.76 16.12
N GLN A 949 25.36 56.55 16.44
CA GLN A 949 26.52 56.05 17.21
C GLN A 949 26.22 55.86 18.71
N GLU A 950 26.19 54.57 19.09
CA GLU A 950 26.49 53.94 20.39
C GLU A 950 26.24 54.66 21.73
N THR A 951 25.53 53.99 22.65
CA THR A 951 26.13 53.56 23.94
C THR A 951 25.27 52.52 24.66
N ASP A 952 25.90 51.65 25.45
CA ASP A 952 25.25 50.74 26.41
C ASP A 952 24.54 51.48 27.56
N ILE A 953 23.66 50.77 28.28
CA ILE A 953 23.71 50.56 29.76
C ILE A 953 22.55 49.65 30.20
N ASN A 954 22.86 48.56 30.90
CA ASN A 954 21.94 47.82 31.79
C ASN A 954 22.16 48.36 33.23
N PRO A 955 21.11 48.50 34.08
CA PRO A 955 20.95 47.45 35.11
C PRO A 955 19.55 47.25 35.76
N VAL A 956 19.30 45.99 36.18
CA VAL A 956 18.68 45.55 37.47
C VAL A 956 17.15 45.66 37.71
N ASN A 957 16.65 44.57 38.31
CA ASN A 957 15.29 44.27 38.78
C ASN A 957 14.58 45.33 39.64
N THR A 958 13.25 45.31 39.61
CA THR A 958 12.42 45.39 40.85
C THR A 958 11.03 44.76 40.62
N GLU A 959 10.56 43.90 41.54
CA GLU A 959 9.15 43.52 41.65
C GLU A 959 8.34 44.68 42.29
N PRO A 960 7.01 44.76 42.10
CA PRO A 960 6.09 44.14 43.08
C PRO A 960 4.81 43.57 42.39
N PRO A 961 3.63 43.37 43.02
CA PRO A 961 3.15 42.02 43.26
C PRO A 961 1.79 41.66 42.65
N GLN A 962 1.40 40.39 42.84
CA GLN A 962 0.15 39.75 42.40
C GLN A 962 -1.14 40.55 42.67
N THR A 963 -2.10 40.47 41.74
CA THR A 963 -3.52 40.33 42.07
C THR A 963 -4.22 39.48 41.00
N ASN A 964 -4.88 38.40 41.42
CA ASN A 964 -5.53 37.46 40.50
C ASN A 964 -6.88 38.02 40.01
N LYS A 965 -7.15 37.86 38.71
CA LYS A 965 -8.51 37.65 38.19
C LYS A 965 -8.50 36.53 37.16
N THR A 966 -9.19 35.45 37.49
CA THR A 966 -9.32 34.27 36.62
C THR A 966 -10.63 34.39 35.84
N GLU A 967 -10.54 34.49 34.52
CA GLU A 967 -11.66 34.18 33.62
C GLU A 967 -11.25 32.95 32.80
N ALA A 968 -11.95 31.83 33.02
CA ALA A 968 -11.58 30.53 32.46
C ALA A 968 -12.46 30.20 31.24
N THR A 969 -11.89 30.26 30.04
CA THR A 969 -12.53 29.73 28.82
C THR A 969 -12.31 28.23 28.69
N ASN A 970 -13.35 27.51 28.25
CA ASN A 970 -13.42 26.04 28.32
C ASN A 970 -12.33 25.30 27.50
N LEU A 971 -11.68 24.34 28.15
CA LEU A 971 -10.76 23.38 27.53
C LEU A 971 -11.53 22.21 26.89
N VAL A 972 -11.33 21.97 25.59
CA VAL A 972 -11.73 20.71 24.95
C VAL A 972 -10.50 19.80 24.82
N SER A 973 -10.49 18.73 25.62
CA SER A 973 -9.41 17.74 25.68
C SER A 973 -9.31 16.87 24.42
N LEU A 974 -8.17 16.21 24.23
CA LEU A 974 -7.94 15.19 23.20
C LEU A 974 -8.37 13.76 23.62
N THR A 975 -9.03 13.63 24.78
CA THR A 975 -9.27 12.36 25.49
C THR A 975 -10.68 11.80 25.30
N SER A 976 -10.72 10.53 24.89
CA SER A 976 -11.77 9.57 25.23
C SER A 976 -11.08 8.25 25.58
N ASP A 977 -11.43 7.65 26.72
CA ASP A 977 -11.00 6.32 27.20
C ASP A 977 -9.51 6.17 27.62
N VAL A 978 -9.11 5.38 28.65
CA VAL A 978 -9.83 4.68 29.74
C VAL A 978 -8.84 4.38 30.91
N ALA A 979 -9.39 4.06 32.10
CA ALA A 979 -8.82 3.51 33.35
C ALA A 979 -7.30 3.28 33.58
N GLU A 980 -6.86 3.49 34.83
CA GLU A 980 -5.53 3.12 35.36
C GLU A 980 -5.60 2.00 36.41
N PRO A 981 -4.61 1.08 36.46
CA PRO A 981 -4.34 0.20 37.61
C PRO A 981 -3.18 0.74 38.49
N SER A 982 -3.32 0.59 39.81
CA SER A 982 -2.42 1.19 40.82
C SER A 982 -1.01 0.55 40.92
N PRO A 983 0.03 1.30 41.35
CA PRO A 983 1.42 0.81 41.41
C PRO A 983 1.81 0.12 42.72
N GLN A 984 2.85 -0.72 42.68
CA GLN A 984 3.60 -1.21 43.85
C GLN A 984 5.10 -1.38 43.55
N GLY A 985 5.96 -1.09 44.54
CA GLY A 985 7.36 -1.58 44.60
C GLY A 985 8.48 -0.54 44.43
N GLU A 986 8.91 0.11 45.53
CA GLU A 986 10.24 0.75 45.58
C GLU A 986 11.37 -0.29 45.65
N VAL A 987 12.51 -0.03 44.96
CA VAL A 987 13.85 -0.40 45.46
C VAL A 987 14.82 0.75 45.16
N LYS A 988 15.76 1.03 46.09
CA LYS A 988 16.68 2.17 46.06
C LYS A 988 18.13 1.75 45.79
N HIS A 989 18.97 2.75 45.48
CA HIS A 989 20.45 2.75 45.49
C HIS A 989 21.14 2.04 44.29
N THR A 990 22.36 2.43 43.85
CA THR A 990 23.28 3.48 44.35
C THR A 990 24.07 4.15 43.22
N ASN A 991 24.50 5.38 43.47
CA ASN A 991 25.39 6.18 42.62
C ASN A 991 26.88 5.78 42.81
N LYS A 992 27.71 5.76 41.76
CA LYS A 992 29.14 6.17 41.85
C LYS A 992 29.94 6.25 40.53
N ASN A 993 30.84 7.23 40.53
CA ASN A 993 32.07 7.43 39.74
C ASN A 993 31.97 8.09 38.35
N ALA A 994 32.44 9.34 38.31
CA ALA A 994 32.99 10.01 37.13
C ALA A 994 34.43 10.44 37.43
N VAL A 995 35.32 10.43 36.42
CA VAL A 995 36.66 11.07 36.33
C VAL A 995 37.33 10.53 35.04
N LYS A 996 38.18 11.24 34.27
CA LYS A 996 38.33 12.66 33.91
C LYS A 996 39.46 12.74 32.84
N ASN A 997 39.58 13.88 32.14
CA ASN A 997 40.79 14.39 31.44
C ASN A 997 41.21 13.78 30.08
N GLN A 998 41.25 14.66 29.06
CA GLN A 998 42.24 14.72 27.96
C GLN A 998 43.49 15.53 28.47
N PRO A 999 44.41 16.10 27.65
CA PRO A 999 44.77 15.91 26.23
C PRO A 999 46.31 15.78 26.01
N MET A 1000 46.76 15.68 24.74
CA MET A 1000 48.03 16.27 24.27
C MET A 1000 47.94 16.69 22.79
N MET A 1001 48.73 17.70 22.41
CA MET A 1001 48.93 18.21 21.05
C MET A 1001 50.35 17.87 20.56
N THR A 1002 50.55 17.83 19.23
CA THR A 1002 51.77 18.35 18.57
C THR A 1002 51.42 18.85 17.16
N ASP A 1003 51.93 20.02 16.80
CA ASP A 1003 51.82 20.64 15.47
C ASP A 1003 52.74 19.97 14.43
N ASN A 1004 52.50 20.24 13.14
CA ASN A 1004 53.45 20.96 12.26
C ASN A 1004 52.94 21.07 10.80
N ASP A 1005 53.18 22.22 10.18
CA ASP A 1005 53.09 22.52 8.73
C ASP A 1005 54.29 23.43 8.40
N PRO A 1006 55.02 23.21 7.28
CA PRO A 1006 54.94 24.24 6.23
C PRO A 1006 55.25 23.79 4.78
N GLY A 1007 54.81 24.60 3.80
CA GLY A 1007 55.81 25.22 2.90
C GLY A 1007 55.81 24.95 1.38
N ASN A 1008 54.77 25.38 0.68
CA ASN A 1008 54.81 26.27 -0.51
C ASN A 1008 55.78 26.05 -1.72
N CYS A 1009 55.21 26.11 -2.94
CA CYS A 1009 55.80 26.52 -4.25
C CYS A 1009 57.02 25.81 -4.87
N GLN A 1010 56.86 25.30 -6.11
CA GLN A 1010 57.53 25.88 -7.30
C GLN A 1010 56.97 25.37 -8.65
N SER A 1011 57.40 25.99 -9.76
CA SER A 1011 56.89 25.78 -11.13
C SER A 1011 57.98 25.35 -12.11
N THR A 1012 57.65 24.61 -13.18
CA THR A 1012 57.97 24.97 -14.60
C THR A 1012 57.48 23.92 -15.62
N GLN A 1013 57.41 24.35 -16.89
CA GLN A 1013 57.01 23.67 -18.13
C GLN A 1013 58.23 23.59 -19.10
N PRO A 1014 58.15 23.12 -20.37
CA PRO A 1014 57.25 22.16 -21.05
C PRO A 1014 58.11 21.04 -21.77
N PRO A 1015 57.77 20.44 -22.95
CA PRO A 1015 57.70 21.14 -24.25
C PRO A 1015 56.56 20.70 -25.23
N MET A 1016 56.53 21.41 -26.37
CA MET A 1016 55.66 21.33 -27.57
C MET A 1016 55.66 19.97 -28.32
N GLY A 1017 54.73 19.66 -29.26
CA GLY A 1017 53.51 20.36 -29.71
C GLY A 1017 53.19 20.19 -31.23
N ASN A 1018 52.05 20.78 -31.67
CA ASN A 1018 51.68 21.21 -33.05
C ASN A 1018 51.41 20.22 -34.23
N ARG A 1019 50.11 20.20 -34.64
CA ARG A 1019 49.57 20.71 -35.93
C ARG A 1019 49.45 19.80 -37.19
N ALA A 1020 48.54 20.23 -38.09
CA ALA A 1020 48.10 19.77 -39.44
C ALA A 1020 46.82 18.89 -39.42
N GLU A 1021 45.74 19.10 -40.18
CA GLU A 1021 45.40 19.70 -41.52
C GLU A 1021 45.36 18.69 -42.69
N GLY A 1022 44.34 18.82 -43.57
CA GLY A 1022 44.05 17.93 -44.74
C GLY A 1022 43.01 16.84 -44.43
N VAL A 1023 41.80 16.71 -44.99
CA VAL A 1023 41.10 17.16 -46.23
C VAL A 1023 41.24 16.25 -47.47
N THR A 1024 40.19 15.47 -47.73
CA THR A 1024 39.74 14.85 -49.01
C THR A 1024 38.23 14.54 -48.82
N GLN A 1025 37.21 14.92 -49.63
CA GLN A 1025 37.05 15.18 -51.08
C GLN A 1025 37.31 13.94 -51.95
N VAL A 1026 36.49 13.54 -52.95
CA VAL A 1026 35.21 14.06 -53.54
C VAL A 1026 34.35 12.88 -54.06
N THR A 1027 33.03 13.08 -54.25
CA THR A 1027 32.09 12.71 -55.37
C THR A 1027 30.69 12.34 -54.81
N GLU A 1028 29.54 12.87 -55.26
CA GLU A 1028 28.90 12.83 -56.62
C GLU A 1028 28.49 11.39 -57.04
N ALA A 1029 27.35 11.10 -57.70
CA ALA A 1029 26.26 11.85 -58.37
C ALA A 1029 25.05 10.90 -58.62
N GLN A 1030 23.80 11.26 -58.98
CA GLN A 1030 23.01 12.53 -59.04
C GLN A 1030 21.49 12.21 -59.33
N THR A 1031 20.54 13.09 -58.93
CA THR A 1031 19.16 13.27 -59.51
C THR A 1031 18.12 12.11 -59.33
N HIS A 1032 16.81 12.19 -59.68
CA HIS A 1032 15.98 13.17 -60.46
C HIS A 1032 14.46 13.13 -60.10
N THR A 1033 13.76 14.29 -60.00
CA THR A 1033 12.26 14.51 -60.12
C THR A 1033 11.29 13.69 -59.21
N GLY A 1034 10.05 14.08 -58.85
CA GLY A 1034 9.02 14.99 -59.41
C GLY A 1034 7.71 14.17 -59.56
N GLU A 1035 6.47 14.61 -59.30
CA GLU A 1035 5.89 15.93 -59.00
C GLU A 1035 4.74 15.85 -57.95
N ALA A 1036 4.10 17.01 -57.70
CA ALA A 1036 3.04 17.30 -56.73
C ALA A 1036 1.69 16.58 -56.90
N VAL A 1037 0.84 16.67 -55.86
CA VAL A 1037 -0.54 17.24 -55.93
C VAL A 1037 -1.12 17.43 -54.52
N SER A 1038 -1.83 18.54 -54.31
CA SER A 1038 -2.78 18.76 -53.19
C SER A 1038 -4.17 19.00 -53.81
N PRO A 1039 -5.29 18.71 -53.12
CA PRO A 1039 -5.78 19.65 -52.11
C PRO A 1039 -6.63 19.04 -50.96
N SER A 1040 -7.03 19.88 -50.01
CA SER A 1040 -8.24 19.67 -49.18
C SER A 1040 -9.51 19.92 -50.01
N PRO A 1041 -10.71 19.51 -49.55
CA PRO A 1041 -11.50 20.44 -48.74
C PRO A 1041 -12.42 19.79 -47.67
N SER A 1042 -13.03 20.64 -46.84
CA SER A 1042 -14.24 20.33 -46.06
C SER A 1042 -15.48 20.23 -46.97
N PRO A 1043 -16.64 19.82 -46.43
CA PRO A 1043 -17.70 20.83 -46.26
C PRO A 1043 -18.52 20.70 -44.96
N GLU A 1044 -19.39 21.70 -44.73
CA GLU A 1044 -20.34 21.80 -43.61
C GLU A 1044 -21.79 21.46 -44.06
N VAL A 1045 -22.76 21.85 -43.20
CA VAL A 1045 -24.21 22.06 -43.45
C VAL A 1045 -25.13 20.88 -43.10
N SER A 1046 -26.34 21.23 -42.63
CA SER A 1046 -27.30 20.37 -41.93
C SER A 1046 -28.60 20.13 -42.75
N PRO A 1047 -29.83 20.19 -42.19
CA PRO A 1047 -30.70 19.00 -42.12
C PRO A 1047 -31.94 19.05 -43.03
N VAL A 1048 -32.59 17.90 -43.20
CA VAL A 1048 -33.90 17.75 -43.86
C VAL A 1048 -34.81 16.82 -43.02
N THR A 1049 -36.12 16.98 -43.17
CA THR A 1049 -37.20 16.43 -42.31
C THR A 1049 -38.31 15.79 -43.17
N ILE A 1050 -39.38 15.27 -42.53
CA ILE A 1050 -40.65 14.75 -43.11
C ILE A 1050 -40.47 13.46 -43.99
N GLU A 1051 -41.42 12.53 -44.11
CA GLU A 1051 -42.89 12.60 -43.91
C GLU A 1051 -43.53 11.34 -43.24
N THR A 1052 -44.86 11.38 -43.04
CA THR A 1052 -45.79 10.44 -42.38
C THR A 1052 -46.03 9.13 -43.18
N ASP A 1053 -46.66 8.06 -42.67
CA ASP A 1053 -48.08 7.82 -42.28
C ASP A 1053 -48.24 6.35 -41.76
N SER A 1054 -49.39 5.80 -41.32
CA SER A 1054 -50.40 6.19 -40.30
C SER A 1054 -51.37 5.00 -40.05
N GLN A 1055 -52.50 5.21 -39.33
CA GLN A 1055 -53.60 4.26 -39.03
C GLN A 1055 -53.32 3.13 -37.99
N SER A 1056 -54.32 2.51 -37.32
CA SER A 1056 -55.66 2.93 -36.84
C SER A 1056 -56.28 1.83 -35.93
N SER A 1057 -57.32 2.19 -35.14
CA SER A 1057 -58.34 1.34 -34.45
C SER A 1057 -58.21 1.06 -32.92
N THR A 1058 -59.29 0.77 -32.17
CA THR A 1058 -60.57 1.52 -32.01
C THR A 1058 -61.42 0.99 -30.83
N ILE A 1059 -61.76 1.88 -29.87
CA ILE A 1059 -62.94 1.89 -28.96
C ILE A 1059 -63.30 0.63 -28.13
N LYS A 1060 -63.30 0.74 -26.78
CA LYS A 1060 -64.53 0.67 -25.93
C LYS A 1060 -64.32 1.08 -24.46
N GLN A 1061 -65.39 1.57 -23.84
CA GLN A 1061 -65.50 1.98 -22.42
C GLN A 1061 -66.55 1.11 -21.70
N THR A 1062 -66.39 0.91 -20.38
CA THR A 1062 -67.41 0.78 -19.29
C THR A 1062 -66.70 0.17 -18.05
N GLN A 1063 -67.15 0.24 -16.80
CA GLN A 1063 -67.89 1.17 -15.93
C GLN A 1063 -68.11 0.38 -14.61
N LEU A 1064 -68.14 1.08 -13.47
CA LEU A 1064 -68.85 0.74 -12.21
C LEU A 1064 -68.37 -0.42 -11.28
N THR A 1065 -68.64 -0.20 -9.99
CA THR A 1065 -68.47 -1.08 -8.81
C THR A 1065 -69.82 -1.71 -8.39
N PRO A 1066 -69.85 -2.82 -7.61
CA PRO A 1066 -69.97 -2.80 -6.13
C PRO A 1066 -69.01 -3.83 -5.44
N VAL A 1067 -68.65 -3.89 -4.13
CA VAL A 1067 -69.14 -3.45 -2.79
C VAL A 1067 -69.68 -4.60 -1.90
N LYS A 1068 -69.03 -4.81 -0.73
CA LYS A 1068 -69.49 -5.35 0.59
C LYS A 1068 -69.54 -6.88 0.96
N THR A 1069 -68.84 -7.23 2.07
CA THR A 1069 -69.25 -7.90 3.36
C THR A 1069 -70.01 -9.27 3.37
N GLU A 1070 -70.02 -10.13 4.42
CA GLU A 1070 -69.37 -10.23 5.77
C GLU A 1070 -69.53 -11.67 6.38
N GLU A 1071 -69.14 -11.87 7.65
CA GLU A 1071 -69.51 -12.97 8.61
C GLU A 1071 -68.89 -14.38 8.38
N ASN A 1072 -68.31 -15.09 9.39
CA ASN A 1072 -68.75 -15.56 10.74
C ASN A 1072 -69.64 -16.82 10.69
N GLN A 1073 -69.70 -17.74 11.67
CA GLN A 1073 -69.04 -17.95 13.00
C GLN A 1073 -68.93 -19.50 13.21
N ASP A 1074 -68.41 -20.13 14.27
CA ASP A 1074 -67.92 -19.82 15.64
C ASP A 1074 -66.83 -20.90 15.99
N THR A 1075 -66.34 -21.32 17.19
CA THR A 1075 -66.54 -21.17 18.66
C THR A 1075 -65.17 -21.57 19.35
N PHE A 1076 -64.90 -21.80 20.66
CA PHE A 1076 -65.63 -21.95 21.95
C PHE A 1076 -64.62 -21.79 23.14
N ILE A 1077 -65.08 -21.24 24.28
CA ILE A 1077 -64.91 -21.66 25.72
C ILE A 1077 -63.56 -22.31 26.21
N ASN A 1078 -62.92 -21.90 27.33
CA ASN A 1078 -63.39 -21.05 28.45
C ASN A 1078 -62.33 -20.35 29.35
N GLU A 1079 -62.77 -19.24 29.97
CA GLU A 1079 -62.54 -18.72 31.35
C GLU A 1079 -61.17 -18.39 32.01
N LYS A 1080 -61.16 -17.18 32.63
CA LYS A 1080 -60.51 -16.71 33.88
C LYS A 1080 -59.02 -16.29 33.89
N GLY A 1081 -58.78 -14.98 34.09
CA GLY A 1081 -57.50 -14.42 34.52
C GLY A 1081 -57.43 -12.88 34.49
N ILE A 1082 -57.74 -12.25 35.63
CA ILE A 1082 -57.45 -10.84 36.03
C ILE A 1082 -56.06 -10.39 35.51
N ASP A 1083 -55.83 -9.26 34.81
CA ASP A 1083 -55.95 -7.86 35.30
C ASP A 1083 -55.92 -6.78 34.17
N SER A 1084 -55.76 -5.50 34.52
CA SER A 1084 -55.90 -4.26 33.72
C SER A 1084 -54.99 -4.04 32.48
N GLU A 1085 -55.53 -3.34 31.47
CA GLU A 1085 -54.76 -2.51 30.52
C GLU A 1085 -54.20 -1.24 31.21
N LEU A 1086 -53.00 -0.80 30.83
CA LEU A 1086 -52.43 0.52 31.16
C LEU A 1086 -51.54 1.02 30.01
N GLU A 1087 -51.37 2.34 29.92
CA GLU A 1087 -50.90 3.05 28.72
C GLU A 1087 -49.38 3.31 28.68
N PRO A 1088 -48.77 3.50 27.49
CA PRO A 1088 -47.33 3.75 27.34
C PRO A 1088 -46.90 5.22 27.49
N GLU A 1089 -47.81 6.18 27.72
CA GLU A 1089 -47.44 7.60 27.80
C GLU A 1089 -46.76 7.99 29.14
N ASN A 1090 -47.00 7.23 30.22
CA ASN A 1090 -46.55 7.56 31.58
C ASN A 1090 -45.03 7.61 31.74
N ASP A 1091 -44.31 6.77 30.99
CA ASP A 1091 -42.85 6.59 31.11
C ASP A 1091 -42.08 7.88 30.77
N SER A 1092 -42.59 8.70 29.84
CA SER A 1092 -41.93 9.95 29.43
C SER A 1092 -42.00 11.01 30.55
N GLU A 1093 -43.16 11.15 31.18
CA GLU A 1093 -43.39 12.11 32.26
C GLU A 1093 -42.74 11.67 33.58
N GLU A 1094 -42.73 10.36 33.90
CA GLU A 1094 -41.96 9.83 35.03
C GLU A 1094 -40.45 10.07 34.87
N ASN A 1095 -39.89 9.84 33.69
CA ASN A 1095 -38.48 10.10 33.43
C ASN A 1095 -38.14 11.60 33.51
N LEU A 1096 -39.00 12.46 32.95
CA LEU A 1096 -38.87 13.91 33.02
C LEU A 1096 -38.90 14.42 34.47
N HIS A 1097 -39.83 13.92 35.30
CA HIS A 1097 -39.91 14.25 36.72
C HIS A 1097 -38.69 13.69 37.50
N TRP A 1098 -38.25 12.46 37.22
CA TRP A 1098 -37.07 11.85 37.85
C TRP A 1098 -35.81 12.69 37.63
N LEU A 1099 -35.64 13.23 36.41
CA LEU A 1099 -34.50 14.05 35.98
C LEU A 1099 -34.48 15.44 36.61
N LEU A 1100 -35.64 16.11 36.65
CA LEU A 1100 -35.77 17.41 37.30
C LEU A 1100 -35.60 17.29 38.82
N GLN A 1101 -36.12 16.22 39.43
CA GLN A 1101 -35.88 15.94 40.85
C GLN A 1101 -34.40 15.60 41.12
N TYR A 1102 -33.73 14.83 40.25
CA TYR A 1102 -32.30 14.53 40.41
C TYR A 1102 -31.43 15.79 40.33
N LEU A 1103 -31.73 16.71 39.42
CA LEU A 1103 -31.06 18.00 39.36
C LEU A 1103 -31.32 18.82 40.64
N ALA A 1104 -32.58 18.89 41.09
CA ALA A 1104 -32.94 19.60 42.32
C ALA A 1104 -32.25 19.00 43.56
N ASP A 1105 -32.13 17.67 43.65
CA ASP A 1105 -31.41 16.98 44.72
C ASP A 1105 -29.94 17.40 44.77
N LEU A 1106 -29.26 17.45 43.61
CA LEU A 1106 -27.86 17.88 43.49
C LEU A 1106 -27.69 19.38 43.85
N GLU A 1107 -28.59 20.23 43.36
CA GLU A 1107 -28.58 21.67 43.66
C GLU A 1107 -28.91 21.97 45.14
N SER A 1108 -29.63 21.08 45.84
CA SER A 1108 -30.14 21.33 47.19
C SER A 1108 -29.07 21.40 48.30
N SER A 1109 -27.88 20.84 48.07
CA SER A 1109 -26.68 20.93 48.92
C SER A 1109 -26.94 20.94 50.44
N PRO A 1110 -26.98 19.75 51.07
CA PRO A 1110 -25.68 19.18 51.43
C PRO A 1110 -25.52 17.69 51.09
N ALA A 1111 -24.33 17.33 50.62
CA ALA A 1111 -23.88 15.95 50.64
C ALA A 1111 -23.46 15.54 52.07
N PRO A 1112 -23.61 14.26 52.48
CA PRO A 1112 -24.23 13.16 51.73
C PRO A 1112 -25.76 13.28 51.69
N HIS A 1113 -26.34 13.11 50.49
CA HIS A 1113 -27.79 13.12 50.28
C HIS A 1113 -28.35 11.70 50.38
N THR A 1114 -29.65 11.54 50.67
CA THR A 1114 -30.29 10.22 50.77
C THR A 1114 -30.20 9.39 49.49
N ARG A 1115 -30.11 10.08 48.34
CA ARG A 1115 -30.00 9.46 47.01
C ARG A 1115 -28.55 9.15 46.60
N PHE A 1116 -27.56 9.88 47.12
CA PHE A 1116 -26.14 9.71 46.80
C PHE A 1116 -25.26 9.94 48.03
N THR A 1117 -24.66 8.86 48.56
CA THR A 1117 -23.80 8.88 49.76
C THR A 1117 -22.33 8.58 49.48
N SER A 1118 -21.98 8.19 48.24
CA SER A 1118 -20.60 8.00 47.75
C SER A 1118 -20.43 8.46 46.30
N ASN A 1119 -19.19 8.70 45.88
CA ASN A 1119 -18.87 9.11 44.51
C ASN A 1119 -19.26 8.05 43.45
N ASP A 1120 -19.19 6.75 43.77
CA ASP A 1120 -19.67 5.69 42.86
C ASP A 1120 -21.20 5.74 42.66
N GLN A 1121 -21.99 5.89 43.73
CA GLN A 1121 -23.45 6.04 43.63
C GLN A 1121 -23.84 7.28 42.82
N LEU A 1122 -23.12 8.39 43.04
CA LEU A 1122 -23.32 9.62 42.28
C LEU A 1122 -23.10 9.40 40.78
N ARG A 1123 -22.04 8.66 40.41
CA ARG A 1123 -21.72 8.32 39.02
C ARG A 1123 -22.74 7.36 38.39
N GLU A 1124 -23.25 6.38 39.14
CA GLU A 1124 -24.33 5.49 38.67
C GLU A 1124 -25.60 6.28 38.35
N LEU A 1125 -26.03 7.17 39.24
CA LEU A 1125 -27.21 8.02 39.02
C LEU A 1125 -27.03 9.02 37.88
N PHE A 1126 -25.82 9.52 37.65
CA PHE A 1126 -25.53 10.39 36.50
C PHE A 1126 -25.62 9.62 35.16
N ASN A 1127 -25.19 8.35 35.15
CA ASN A 1127 -25.39 7.47 34.00
C ASN A 1127 -26.88 7.14 33.78
N GLU A 1128 -27.65 6.89 34.84
CA GLU A 1128 -29.11 6.73 34.76
C GLU A 1128 -29.78 8.01 34.22
N ALA A 1129 -29.36 9.18 34.69
CA ALA A 1129 -29.83 10.48 34.19
C ALA A 1129 -29.55 10.65 32.69
N GLN A 1130 -28.36 10.30 32.20
CA GLN A 1130 -28.07 10.34 30.77
C GLN A 1130 -28.96 9.39 29.96
N GLN A 1131 -29.24 8.18 30.47
CA GLN A 1131 -30.13 7.24 29.79
C GLN A 1131 -31.57 7.73 29.74
N LYS A 1132 -32.11 8.22 30.86
CA LYS A 1132 -33.47 8.77 30.95
C LYS A 1132 -33.65 10.06 30.13
N ALA A 1133 -32.62 10.91 30.07
CA ALA A 1133 -32.68 12.15 29.28
C ALA A 1133 -32.91 11.87 27.79
N ASN A 1134 -32.36 10.77 27.25
CA ASN A 1134 -32.53 10.41 25.83
C ASN A 1134 -34.00 10.12 25.45
N SER A 1135 -34.88 9.74 26.38
CA SER A 1135 -36.29 9.41 26.09
C SER A 1135 -37.26 10.61 26.19
N CYS A 1136 -36.85 11.70 26.83
CA CYS A 1136 -37.69 12.89 27.06
C CYS A 1136 -36.98 14.23 26.73
N TRP A 1137 -35.87 14.19 25.98
CA TRP A 1137 -34.96 15.33 25.77
C TRP A 1137 -35.65 16.61 25.29
N GLU A 1138 -36.56 16.53 24.31
CA GLU A 1138 -37.25 17.72 23.78
C GLU A 1138 -38.17 18.38 24.82
N GLN A 1139 -38.79 17.60 25.70
CA GLN A 1139 -39.62 18.10 26.80
C GLN A 1139 -38.73 18.71 27.90
N LEU A 1140 -37.61 18.03 28.21
CA LEU A 1140 -36.62 18.50 29.17
C LEU A 1140 -36.00 19.85 28.75
N GLN A 1141 -35.68 20.04 27.46
CA GLN A 1141 -35.20 21.32 26.93
C GLN A 1141 -36.27 22.42 26.92
N GLN A 1142 -37.56 22.09 26.86
CA GLN A 1142 -38.64 23.08 26.97
C GLN A 1142 -38.86 23.56 28.41
N ILE A 1143 -38.72 22.68 29.41
CA ILE A 1143 -38.92 23.00 30.83
C ILE A 1143 -37.65 23.55 31.48
N CYS A 1144 -36.48 23.03 31.11
CA CYS A 1144 -35.17 23.38 31.67
C CYS A 1144 -34.13 23.49 30.54
N PRO A 1145 -34.11 24.61 29.78
CA PRO A 1145 -33.23 24.77 28.62
C PRO A 1145 -31.73 24.67 28.94
N ASP A 1146 -31.35 24.95 30.20
CA ASP A 1146 -30.00 24.94 30.74
C ASP A 1146 -29.66 23.66 31.54
N TYR A 1147 -30.52 22.63 31.47
CA TYR A 1147 -30.40 21.38 32.26
C TYR A 1147 -28.99 20.79 32.27
N SER A 1148 -28.34 20.60 31.12
CA SER A 1148 -27.00 20.01 31.05
C SER A 1148 -25.92 20.87 31.71
N GLN A 1149 -26.04 22.20 31.64
CA GLN A 1149 -25.08 23.10 32.28
C GLN A 1149 -25.25 23.06 33.80
N ARG A 1150 -26.50 23.18 34.28
CA ARG A 1150 -26.83 23.08 35.70
C ARG A 1150 -26.46 21.72 36.30
N LEU A 1151 -26.79 20.62 35.60
CA LEU A 1151 -26.43 19.27 36.02
C LEU A 1151 -24.91 19.09 36.11
N SER A 1152 -24.15 19.57 35.11
CA SER A 1152 -22.69 19.48 35.14
C SER A 1152 -22.07 20.30 36.27
N THR A 1153 -22.60 21.49 36.58
CA THR A 1153 -22.12 22.32 37.69
C THR A 1153 -22.47 21.70 39.04
N ALA A 1154 -23.74 21.29 39.25
CA ALA A 1154 -24.19 20.71 40.51
C ALA A 1154 -23.53 19.35 40.79
N TYR A 1155 -23.37 18.49 39.78
CA TYR A 1155 -22.62 17.23 39.90
C TYR A 1155 -21.17 17.47 40.33
N GLY A 1156 -20.47 18.42 39.71
CA GLY A 1156 -19.10 18.78 40.09
C GLY A 1156 -18.98 19.25 41.54
N MET A 1157 -19.88 20.13 41.98
CA MET A 1157 -19.92 20.61 43.36
C MET A 1157 -20.23 19.49 44.37
N VAL A 1158 -21.09 18.52 44.03
CA VAL A 1158 -21.41 17.38 44.90
C VAL A 1158 -20.25 16.37 44.95
N CYS A 1159 -19.51 16.16 43.86
CA CYS A 1159 -18.28 15.35 43.86
C CYS A 1159 -17.23 15.87 44.86
N GLU A 1160 -17.04 17.19 44.97
CA GLU A 1160 -16.09 17.80 45.92
C GLU A 1160 -16.54 17.67 47.40
N LEU A 1161 -17.83 17.41 47.65
CA LEU A 1161 -18.41 17.29 48.99
C LEU A 1161 -18.62 15.85 49.46
N LEU A 1162 -18.53 14.86 48.56
CA LEU A 1162 -18.58 13.44 48.90
C LEU A 1162 -17.17 12.88 49.16
N PRO A 1163 -17.00 11.98 50.14
CA PRO A 1163 -15.71 11.32 50.37
C PRO A 1163 -15.30 10.47 49.15
N LEU A 1164 -13.99 10.42 48.92
CA LEU A 1164 -13.32 9.54 47.95
C LEU A 1164 -13.31 8.09 48.44
#